data_AF-A0A812S2C4-F1
#
_entry.id   AF-A0A812S2C4-F1
#
_cell.length_a   1.000
_cell.length_b   1.000
_cell.length_c   1.000
_cell.angle_alpha   90.00
_cell.angle_beta   90.00
_cell.angle_gamma   90.00
#
_symmetry.space_group_name_H-M   'P 1'
#
loop_
_entity.id
_entity.type
_entity.pdbx_description
1 polymer ?
#
loop_
_entity_poly.entity_id
_entity_poly.type
_entity_poly.pdbx_seq_one_letter_code
_entity_poly.pdbx_strand_id
1 'polypeptide(L)'
;MPSCLSGLAASAACAALAHSVVAQCSNHPHLDLCSAKPNKETRRKRAKGIDVNHGARNSARVALVLPLMTARPSFSTGLVVMAVATVIGADAYSGGSSSMSCGQIRTFYQAQDCCSEGEEPRWVDLSTSEGSSFSSSVCGASSPVGVCHCARAMQLLSQVPGVQFPAEFCAHMADVKPVGFHDQPICEASDAGNNAEFLVDGRAGNTNFPHGNIKVLATAGEVDPLTGSMLTGVPDGLGAYLKDADTVRLIYQSEAYGQLVSSNPESFPWTVNSNTASFTGSHIHFIDYDRSRLATFMDDGAPAKAQGMVKGAGNAVATAYNLKRELVGPRNRLGDGLQATRSNVHESNVDVYGNYIVGSTAKAPSKADWLMQSLCSAHLEVRHQWGNGKGVEDDLFITNEEWISYPESSLPIGLPVHVLNLGTGELWATAAFTLGGHEKVVEVSSGHQDYVAFVPSGYNGAFGISRGAVLDARNRLYSRTDGNPYVWPQDIVPTKLYIGKKNTDKEGNPDSVDFLARNGFEHGALYGFAVDCMVTASRDAWHKTASAGDTVRGAFYKLRWQAQRGVVEGFEHDGSWEFQDAPKGAPAGWCFWNSNGKNSRGAKTEHVSPDPRGGHRVLQGSTAGYFGVYDFSSLPSLLGSSFPDSIPATYTVYQPESDVRNLIELGGAGIRADGNNQKMMRDTSRDKSTFEDVDGMEWIAAANGQDYFIIHEDGGNWYGERKFLAKVGIPMKYYFVAQSGGRANTRELAGVSSVAGVNGGAGSHEFSGAFDLSGLLRKDASGNFELPVKDVTGKKRQLEAATPINEKTIAVNLQAHSNRAGFAVTFASDRVAQVLAYRPRVP
;
A
#
# COMPACT_ATOMS: atom_id res chain seq x y z
N MET A 1 -45.11 -17.62 10.59
CA MET A 1 -44.42 -17.46 9.29
C MET A 1 -42.95 -17.08 9.50
N PRO A 2 -42.06 -18.06 9.72
CA PRO A 2 -40.64 -17.89 9.44
C PRO A 2 -40.07 -19.16 8.79
N SER A 3 -40.08 -19.26 7.46
CA SER A 3 -39.47 -20.41 6.76
C SER A 3 -38.88 -20.07 5.40
N CYS A 4 -38.89 -18.79 4.97
CA CYS A 4 -38.33 -18.38 3.67
C CYS A 4 -36.96 -17.69 3.76
N LEU A 5 -36.40 -17.45 4.96
CA LEU A 5 -35.14 -16.70 5.12
C LEU A 5 -33.88 -17.58 5.17
N SER A 6 -34.00 -18.88 5.45
CA SER A 6 -32.86 -19.82 5.55
C SER A 6 -32.39 -20.37 4.19
N GLY A 7 -33.25 -20.38 3.16
CA GLY A 7 -32.91 -20.93 1.84
C GLY A 7 -31.95 -20.08 0.99
N LEU A 8 -31.88 -18.77 1.26
CA LEU A 8 -31.07 -17.82 0.48
C LEU A 8 -29.57 -17.85 0.86
N ALA A 9 -29.24 -18.16 2.10
CA ALA A 9 -27.85 -18.19 2.60
C ALA A 9 -27.06 -19.42 2.12
N ALA A 10 -27.72 -20.57 1.92
CA ALA A 10 -27.09 -21.81 1.45
C ALA A 10 -26.85 -21.82 -0.07
N SER A 11 -27.75 -21.19 -0.83
CA SER A 11 -27.56 -20.92 -2.27
C SER A 11 -26.31 -20.09 -2.54
N ALA A 12 -25.99 -19.13 -1.66
CA ALA A 12 -24.81 -18.27 -1.78
C ALA A 12 -23.50 -19.04 -1.52
N ALA A 13 -23.50 -20.00 -0.59
CA ALA A 13 -22.32 -20.82 -0.29
C ALA A 13 -21.94 -21.76 -1.46
N CYS A 14 -22.93 -22.43 -2.07
CA CYS A 14 -22.68 -23.26 -3.26
C CYS A 14 -22.24 -22.42 -4.47
N ALA A 15 -22.84 -21.24 -4.68
CA ALA A 15 -22.46 -20.35 -5.77
C ALA A 15 -21.05 -19.74 -5.59
N ALA A 16 -20.65 -19.43 -4.35
CA ALA A 16 -19.32 -18.93 -4.02
C ALA A 16 -18.23 -20.01 -4.16
N LEU A 17 -18.52 -21.25 -3.73
CA LEU A 17 -17.67 -22.42 -3.96
C LEU A 17 -17.55 -22.78 -5.45
N ALA A 18 -18.63 -22.66 -6.21
CA ALA A 18 -18.59 -22.85 -7.66
C ALA A 18 -17.69 -21.79 -8.34
N HIS A 19 -17.77 -20.52 -7.92
CA HIS A 19 -16.89 -19.46 -8.44
C HIS A 19 -15.42 -19.69 -8.08
N SER A 20 -15.10 -20.13 -6.86
CA SER A 20 -13.72 -20.42 -6.46
C SER A 20 -13.14 -21.64 -7.18
N VAL A 21 -13.96 -22.67 -7.44
CA VAL A 21 -13.54 -23.89 -8.16
C VAL A 21 -13.38 -23.64 -9.66
N VAL A 22 -14.25 -22.84 -10.28
CA VAL A 22 -14.12 -22.44 -11.69
C VAL A 22 -12.87 -21.57 -11.91
N ALA A 23 -12.51 -20.74 -10.92
CA ALA A 23 -11.26 -19.98 -10.94
C ALA A 23 -10.00 -20.87 -10.85
N GLN A 24 -10.09 -22.04 -10.21
CA GLN A 24 -8.96 -22.95 -9.97
C GLN A 24 -8.73 -23.98 -11.10
N CYS A 25 -9.77 -24.36 -11.87
CA CYS A 25 -9.70 -25.35 -12.97
C CYS A 25 -10.01 -24.72 -14.36
N SER A 26 -9.54 -23.50 -14.63
CA SER A 26 -9.92 -22.67 -15.79
C SER A 26 -9.53 -23.21 -17.17
N ASN A 27 -8.60 -24.17 -17.26
CA ASN A 27 -8.06 -24.68 -18.54
C ASN A 27 -8.60 -26.06 -18.98
N HIS A 28 -9.62 -26.63 -18.33
CA HIS A 28 -10.14 -27.95 -18.69
C HIS A 28 -11.32 -27.85 -19.69
N PRO A 29 -11.22 -28.38 -20.92
CA PRO A 29 -12.15 -28.07 -22.02
C PRO A 29 -13.61 -28.56 -21.86
N HIS A 30 -14.00 -29.16 -20.73
CA HIS A 30 -15.36 -29.68 -20.48
C HIS A 30 -15.71 -29.73 -18.98
N LEU A 31 -15.49 -28.65 -18.22
CA LEU A 31 -15.85 -28.61 -16.80
C LEU A 31 -17.36 -28.38 -16.60
N ASP A 32 -18.18 -29.35 -17.00
CA ASP A 32 -19.60 -29.43 -16.65
C ASP A 32 -19.71 -30.12 -15.28
N LEU A 33 -19.85 -29.30 -14.22
CA LEU A 33 -19.86 -29.76 -12.82
C LEU A 33 -21.06 -30.69 -12.54
N CYS A 34 -22.14 -30.54 -13.29
CA CYS A 34 -23.33 -31.37 -13.23
C CYS A 34 -23.57 -32.06 -14.58
N SER A 35 -23.67 -33.39 -14.58
CA SER A 35 -23.96 -34.14 -15.80
C SER A 35 -25.34 -33.74 -16.33
N ALA A 36 -25.44 -33.12 -17.51
CA ALA A 36 -26.72 -32.98 -18.20
C ALA A 36 -27.34 -34.38 -18.42
N LYS A 37 -28.35 -34.74 -17.62
CA LYS A 37 -29.14 -35.94 -17.91
C LYS A 37 -29.86 -35.69 -19.24
N PRO A 38 -29.76 -36.60 -20.22
CA PRO A 38 -30.49 -36.43 -21.46
C PRO A 38 -31.99 -36.37 -21.15
N ASN A 39 -32.62 -35.27 -21.57
CA ASN A 39 -34.02 -35.01 -21.35
C ASN A 39 -34.87 -36.21 -21.84
N LYS A 40 -36.00 -36.50 -21.16
CA LYS A 40 -36.90 -37.64 -21.48
C LYS A 40 -37.37 -37.63 -22.95
N GLU A 41 -37.26 -36.50 -23.64
CA GLU A 41 -37.58 -36.33 -25.06
C GLU A 41 -36.54 -36.92 -26.03
N THR A 42 -35.27 -37.03 -25.63
CA THR A 42 -34.19 -37.56 -26.48
C THR A 42 -34.17 -39.09 -26.56
N ARG A 43 -34.87 -39.78 -25.64
CA ARG A 43 -35.12 -41.23 -25.74
C ARG A 43 -36.12 -41.60 -26.84
N ARG A 44 -36.86 -40.64 -27.40
CA ARG A 44 -37.84 -40.91 -28.47
C ARG A 44 -37.32 -40.68 -29.89
N LYS A 45 -36.06 -40.22 -30.07
CA LYS A 45 -35.47 -39.97 -31.40
C LYS A 45 -34.15 -40.70 -31.70
N ARG A 46 -33.73 -41.65 -30.86
CA ARG A 46 -32.60 -42.57 -31.18
C ARG A 46 -33.10 -43.87 -31.81
N ALA A 47 -33.73 -43.74 -32.97
CA ALA A 47 -33.93 -44.83 -33.93
C ALA A 47 -34.07 -44.24 -35.33
N LYS A 48 -32.94 -43.81 -35.92
CA LYS A 48 -32.57 -43.82 -37.35
C LYS A 48 -31.52 -42.73 -37.68
N GLY A 49 -30.35 -43.20 -38.17
CA GLY A 49 -29.50 -42.59 -39.22
C GLY A 49 -28.86 -41.20 -39.04
N ILE A 50 -27.55 -41.16 -38.73
CA ILE A 50 -26.41 -40.77 -39.62
C ILE A 50 -26.86 -40.03 -40.92
N ASP A 51 -26.39 -38.86 -41.38
CA ASP A 51 -25.18 -38.04 -41.15
C ASP A 51 -25.30 -36.63 -41.80
N VAL A 52 -24.35 -35.75 -41.44
CA VAL A 52 -23.77 -34.53 -42.08
C VAL A 52 -24.52 -33.21 -42.36
N ASN A 53 -23.88 -32.14 -41.83
CA ASN A 53 -23.55 -30.81 -42.40
C ASN A 53 -24.42 -29.55 -42.20
N HIS A 54 -23.66 -28.44 -42.05
CA HIS A 54 -24.00 -27.00 -41.90
C HIS A 54 -24.48 -26.56 -40.50
N GLY A 55 -24.06 -25.44 -39.91
CA GLY A 55 -23.37 -24.25 -40.42
C GLY A 55 -24.07 -23.00 -39.85
N ALA A 56 -23.33 -22.17 -39.11
CA ALA A 56 -23.57 -20.74 -38.86
C ALA A 56 -24.77 -20.26 -37.98
N ARG A 57 -24.39 -19.35 -37.07
CA ARG A 57 -25.05 -18.07 -36.69
C ARG A 57 -26.12 -18.01 -35.60
N ASN A 58 -25.91 -16.99 -34.77
CA ASN A 58 -26.84 -16.11 -34.03
C ASN A 58 -27.20 -16.47 -32.59
N SER A 59 -26.40 -15.91 -31.69
CA SER A 59 -26.75 -15.51 -30.33
C SER A 59 -27.49 -14.16 -30.34
N ALA A 60 -28.73 -14.15 -29.86
CA ALA A 60 -29.39 -12.95 -29.33
C ALA A 60 -30.61 -13.32 -28.46
N ARG A 61 -30.70 -12.63 -27.30
CA ARG A 61 -31.81 -12.52 -26.33
C ARG A 61 -31.87 -13.66 -25.31
N VAL A 62 -31.89 -13.41 -23.99
CA VAL A 62 -32.87 -12.59 -23.27
C VAL A 62 -32.25 -11.87 -22.05
N ALA A 63 -32.76 -10.67 -21.78
CA ALA A 63 -32.46 -9.77 -20.66
C ALA A 63 -33.50 -9.89 -19.53
N LEU A 64 -33.16 -9.28 -18.38
CA LEU A 64 -33.94 -8.99 -17.16
C LEU A 64 -34.22 -10.17 -16.21
N VAL A 65 -33.72 -10.10 -14.96
CA VAL A 65 -34.45 -9.63 -13.75
C VAL A 65 -33.44 -9.43 -12.59
N LEU A 66 -33.34 -8.20 -12.06
CA LEU A 66 -33.16 -7.88 -10.63
C LEU A 66 -34.46 -7.14 -10.21
N PRO A 67 -34.85 -6.96 -8.93
CA PRO A 67 -34.08 -7.09 -7.67
C PRO A 67 -34.83 -7.80 -6.51
N LEU A 68 -34.14 -8.48 -5.59
CA LEU A 68 -34.61 -8.77 -4.21
C LEU A 68 -33.55 -9.58 -3.45
N MET A 69 -32.63 -8.92 -2.73
CA MET A 69 -31.95 -9.53 -1.57
C MET A 69 -31.57 -8.45 -0.56
N THR A 70 -32.51 -8.14 0.33
CA THR A 70 -32.26 -7.54 1.63
C THR A 70 -32.27 -8.65 2.67
N ALA A 71 -31.20 -9.44 2.76
CA ALA A 71 -30.93 -10.30 3.90
C ALA A 71 -29.43 -10.50 4.03
N ARG A 72 -28.85 -9.98 5.12
CA ARG A 72 -27.44 -10.15 5.47
C ARG A 72 -27.20 -11.63 5.79
N PRO A 73 -26.29 -12.36 5.13
CA PRO A 73 -25.86 -13.66 5.63
C PRO A 73 -25.18 -13.48 7.01
N SER A 74 -25.29 -14.49 7.87
CA SER A 74 -24.54 -14.50 9.14
C SER A 74 -23.04 -14.61 8.87
N PHE A 75 -22.26 -13.84 9.62
CA PHE A 75 -20.78 -13.77 9.56
C PHE A 75 -20.10 -15.16 9.50
N SER A 76 -20.64 -16.14 10.22
CA SER A 76 -20.17 -17.52 10.25
C SER A 76 -20.21 -18.23 8.88
N THR A 77 -21.19 -17.91 8.03
CA THR A 77 -21.37 -18.57 6.72
C THR A 77 -20.38 -18.04 5.68
N GLY A 78 -20.07 -16.73 5.70
CA GLY A 78 -19.05 -16.13 4.83
C GLY A 78 -17.63 -16.60 5.19
N LEU A 79 -17.33 -16.76 6.48
CA LEU A 79 -16.02 -17.22 6.97
C LEU A 79 -15.72 -18.69 6.60
N VAL A 80 -16.72 -19.58 6.62
CA VAL A 80 -16.54 -20.99 6.24
C VAL A 80 -16.21 -21.13 4.75
N VAL A 81 -16.82 -20.29 3.89
CA VAL A 81 -16.51 -20.24 2.46
C VAL A 81 -15.06 -19.80 2.23
N MET A 82 -14.55 -18.84 3.02
CA MET A 82 -13.14 -18.45 2.98
C MET A 82 -12.22 -19.61 3.34
N ALA A 83 -12.47 -20.30 4.44
CA ALA A 83 -11.65 -21.44 4.90
C ALA A 83 -11.50 -22.54 3.84
N VAL A 84 -12.56 -22.81 3.08
CA VAL A 84 -12.55 -23.81 2.01
C VAL A 84 -11.77 -23.30 0.78
N ALA A 85 -11.91 -22.03 0.41
CA ALA A 85 -11.20 -21.45 -0.72
C ALA A 85 -9.67 -21.39 -0.50
N THR A 86 -9.22 -21.04 0.70
CA THR A 86 -7.79 -20.96 1.05
C THR A 86 -7.10 -22.32 1.05
N VAL A 87 -7.81 -23.36 1.47
CA VAL A 87 -7.29 -24.74 1.55
C VAL A 87 -7.24 -25.40 0.17
N ILE A 88 -8.29 -25.26 -0.65
CA ILE A 88 -8.30 -25.85 -2.00
C ILE A 88 -7.29 -25.12 -2.92
N GLY A 89 -7.05 -23.82 -2.69
CA GLY A 89 -6.04 -23.05 -3.43
C GLY A 89 -4.59 -23.42 -3.14
N ALA A 90 -4.28 -24.00 -1.98
CA ALA A 90 -2.92 -24.33 -1.57
C ALA A 90 -2.36 -25.61 -2.23
N ASP A 91 -3.21 -26.58 -2.59
CA ASP A 91 -2.77 -27.93 -2.98
C ASP A 91 -3.04 -28.32 -4.44
N ALA A 92 -3.67 -27.46 -5.24
CA ALA A 92 -3.96 -27.77 -6.65
C ALA A 92 -2.74 -27.68 -7.59
N TYR A 93 -1.62 -27.06 -7.16
CA TYR A 93 -0.49 -26.72 -8.04
C TYR A 93 0.87 -27.33 -7.67
N SER A 94 0.97 -28.11 -6.58
CA SER A 94 2.21 -28.83 -6.26
C SER A 94 2.25 -30.19 -6.95
N GLY A 95 3.22 -30.41 -7.84
CA GLY A 95 3.42 -31.67 -8.59
C GLY A 95 3.92 -32.85 -7.75
N GLY A 96 3.60 -32.91 -6.45
CA GLY A 96 3.86 -34.04 -5.57
C GLY A 96 2.66 -34.98 -5.52
N SER A 97 2.87 -36.25 -5.16
CA SER A 97 1.91 -37.37 -5.24
C SER A 97 0.70 -37.31 -4.29
N SER A 98 0.17 -36.12 -4.00
CA SER A 98 -0.99 -35.87 -3.15
C SER A 98 -1.81 -34.66 -3.62
N SER A 99 -1.93 -34.44 -4.94
CA SER A 99 -2.79 -33.42 -5.53
C SER A 99 -4.21 -33.94 -5.78
N MET A 100 -5.23 -33.10 -5.51
CA MET A 100 -6.59 -33.37 -6.00
C MET A 100 -6.68 -32.99 -7.48
N SER A 101 -6.85 -33.97 -8.35
CA SER A 101 -7.17 -33.74 -9.76
C SER A 101 -8.54 -33.04 -9.89
N CYS A 102 -8.76 -32.23 -10.94
CA CYS A 102 -10.08 -31.65 -11.24
C CYS A 102 -11.18 -32.74 -11.34
N GLY A 103 -10.82 -34.01 -11.61
CA GLY A 103 -11.72 -35.18 -11.55
C GLY A 103 -12.16 -35.56 -10.13
N GLN A 104 -11.29 -35.42 -9.12
CA GLN A 104 -11.63 -35.63 -7.70
C GLN A 104 -12.51 -34.50 -7.15
N ILE A 105 -12.29 -33.25 -7.57
CA ILE A 105 -13.14 -32.10 -7.23
C ILE A 105 -14.55 -32.29 -7.81
N ARG A 106 -14.66 -32.76 -9.06
CA ARG A 106 -15.94 -33.13 -9.68
C ARG A 106 -16.63 -34.27 -8.93
N THR A 107 -15.88 -35.28 -8.51
CA THR A 107 -16.42 -36.43 -7.75
C THR A 107 -16.93 -35.99 -6.38
N PHE A 108 -16.25 -35.06 -5.71
CA PHE A 108 -16.72 -34.43 -4.47
C PHE A 108 -18.04 -33.67 -4.71
N TYR A 109 -18.12 -32.84 -5.74
CA TYR A 109 -19.34 -32.09 -6.10
C TYR A 109 -20.53 -33.01 -6.43
N GLN A 110 -20.28 -34.14 -7.09
CA GLN A 110 -21.28 -35.15 -7.43
C GLN A 110 -21.68 -36.02 -6.23
N ALA A 111 -20.77 -36.28 -5.29
CA ALA A 111 -21.03 -37.06 -4.08
C ALA A 111 -21.84 -36.28 -3.02
N GLN A 112 -21.82 -34.94 -3.08
CA GLN A 112 -22.57 -34.04 -2.18
C GLN A 112 -23.96 -33.64 -2.73
N ASP A 113 -24.41 -34.27 -3.82
CA ASP A 113 -25.73 -34.11 -4.44
C ASP A 113 -26.12 -32.65 -4.80
N CYS A 114 -25.12 -31.77 -4.97
CA CYS A 114 -25.28 -30.36 -5.36
C CYS A 114 -25.85 -30.15 -6.77
N CYS A 115 -26.15 -31.22 -7.50
CA CYS A 115 -26.59 -31.23 -8.91
C CYS A 115 -28.05 -31.70 -9.09
N SER A 116 -28.86 -31.69 -8.04
CA SER A 116 -30.25 -32.13 -8.07
C SER A 116 -31.19 -30.99 -8.51
N GLU A 117 -31.51 -30.93 -9.80
CA GLU A 117 -32.71 -30.21 -10.26
C GLU A 117 -33.94 -31.11 -10.09
N GLY A 118 -34.77 -30.82 -9.07
CA GLY A 118 -36.19 -31.22 -9.08
C GLY A 118 -36.73 -32.05 -7.91
N GLU A 119 -35.94 -32.42 -6.91
CA GLU A 119 -36.46 -32.97 -5.65
C GLU A 119 -35.74 -32.27 -4.49
N GLU A 120 -36.45 -32.00 -3.39
CA GLU A 120 -35.93 -31.18 -2.30
C GLU A 120 -34.52 -31.63 -1.87
N PRO A 121 -33.54 -30.69 -1.79
CA PRO A 121 -32.20 -31.05 -1.38
C PRO A 121 -32.24 -31.62 0.03
N ARG A 122 -31.63 -32.81 0.24
CA ARG A 122 -31.37 -33.29 1.60
C ARG A 122 -30.34 -32.36 2.23
N TRP A 123 -30.84 -31.53 3.13
CA TRP A 123 -30.12 -30.52 3.88
C TRP A 123 -28.94 -31.09 4.67
N VAL A 124 -27.77 -30.46 4.58
CA VAL A 124 -26.78 -30.52 5.66
C VAL A 124 -27.20 -29.49 6.69
N ASP A 125 -28.00 -29.93 7.66
CA ASP A 125 -28.39 -29.09 8.80
C ASP A 125 -27.21 -29.00 9.79
N LEU A 126 -26.50 -27.88 9.76
CA LEU A 126 -25.45 -27.56 10.73
C LEU A 126 -26.01 -27.04 12.07
N SER A 127 -27.34 -26.87 12.19
CA SER A 127 -28.02 -26.27 13.34
C SER A 127 -28.68 -27.28 14.28
N THR A 128 -28.89 -28.53 13.86
CA THR A 128 -29.49 -29.55 14.73
C THR A 128 -28.46 -30.57 15.24
N SER A 129 -28.43 -30.74 16.56
CA SER A 129 -27.61 -31.70 17.30
C SER A 129 -28.10 -33.15 17.22
N GLU A 130 -29.13 -33.46 16.42
CA GLU A 130 -29.73 -34.80 16.41
C GLU A 130 -29.79 -35.32 14.97
N GLY A 131 -28.92 -36.28 14.62
CA GLY A 131 -29.06 -37.06 13.40
C GLY A 131 -27.79 -37.57 12.75
N SER A 132 -26.63 -36.96 12.98
CA SER A 132 -25.36 -37.48 12.43
C SER A 132 -24.60 -38.26 13.52
N SER A 133 -24.25 -39.51 13.25
CA SER A 133 -23.50 -40.44 14.12
C SER A 133 -22.04 -40.02 14.37
N PHE A 134 -21.76 -38.73 14.51
CA PHE A 134 -20.48 -38.18 14.90
C PHE A 134 -20.49 -37.96 16.40
N SER A 135 -19.51 -38.52 17.09
CA SER A 135 -19.42 -38.48 18.55
C SER A 135 -19.40 -37.04 19.06
N SER A 136 -20.16 -36.80 20.12
CA SER A 136 -20.33 -35.54 20.86
C SER A 136 -19.06 -35.05 21.59
N SER A 137 -17.87 -35.44 21.14
CA SER A 137 -16.61 -35.26 21.86
C SER A 137 -15.83 -33.99 21.48
N VAL A 138 -16.30 -33.20 20.51
CA VAL A 138 -15.54 -32.05 19.98
C VAL A 138 -15.94 -30.72 20.62
N CYS A 139 -17.11 -30.62 21.28
CA CYS A 139 -17.61 -29.36 21.82
C CYS A 139 -18.06 -29.52 23.28
N GLY A 140 -17.40 -28.79 24.20
CA GLY A 140 -17.88 -28.63 25.57
C GLY A 140 -18.99 -27.57 25.65
N ALA A 141 -19.81 -27.61 26.71
CA ALA A 141 -20.94 -26.70 26.92
C ALA A 141 -20.56 -25.20 27.05
N SER A 142 -19.26 -24.87 27.04
CA SER A 142 -18.70 -23.52 27.19
C SER A 142 -18.13 -22.91 25.90
N SER A 143 -18.16 -23.61 24.76
CA SER A 143 -17.55 -23.11 23.51
C SER A 143 -18.46 -22.10 22.78
N PRO A 144 -17.95 -20.95 22.30
CA PRO A 144 -18.73 -19.98 21.52
C PRO A 144 -19.28 -20.60 20.23
N VAL A 145 -20.54 -20.29 19.89
CA VAL A 145 -21.28 -20.91 18.76
C VAL A 145 -20.51 -20.87 17.43
N GLY A 146 -19.76 -19.79 17.15
CA GLY A 146 -18.94 -19.68 15.93
C GLY A 146 -17.76 -20.65 15.84
N VAL A 147 -17.13 -20.99 16.99
CA VAL A 147 -15.99 -21.93 17.06
C VAL A 147 -16.47 -23.37 16.82
N CYS A 148 -17.67 -23.72 17.29
CA CYS A 148 -18.28 -25.02 17.05
C CYS A 148 -18.59 -25.28 15.57
N HIS A 149 -19.08 -24.27 14.83
CA HIS A 149 -19.30 -24.39 13.39
C HIS A 149 -17.99 -24.50 12.61
N CYS A 150 -16.95 -23.77 13.02
CA CYS A 150 -15.61 -23.88 12.44
C CYS A 150 -15.00 -25.27 12.66
N ALA A 151 -15.01 -25.79 13.89
CA ALA A 151 -14.41 -27.08 14.21
C ALA A 151 -15.10 -28.23 13.46
N ARG A 152 -16.43 -28.14 13.32
CA ARG A 152 -17.23 -29.09 12.52
C ARG A 152 -16.91 -28.98 11.02
N ALA A 153 -16.74 -27.77 10.48
CA ALA A 153 -16.32 -27.57 9.09
C ALA A 153 -14.91 -28.10 8.85
N MET A 154 -13.96 -27.83 9.75
CA MET A 154 -12.60 -28.36 9.69
C MET A 154 -12.58 -29.89 9.73
N GLN A 155 -13.36 -30.52 10.61
CA GLN A 155 -13.42 -31.98 10.70
C GLN A 155 -14.01 -32.63 9.44
N LEU A 156 -14.93 -31.94 8.74
CA LEU A 156 -15.46 -32.39 7.46
C LEU A 156 -14.43 -32.22 6.34
N LEU A 157 -13.72 -31.09 6.32
CA LEU A 157 -12.74 -30.76 5.30
C LEU A 157 -11.42 -31.52 5.48
N SER A 158 -11.02 -31.87 6.70
CA SER A 158 -9.82 -32.68 6.98
C SER A 158 -9.97 -34.13 6.51
N GLN A 159 -11.18 -34.57 6.15
CA GLN A 159 -11.42 -35.87 5.51
C GLN A 159 -11.09 -35.82 4.01
N VAL A 160 -10.88 -34.64 3.44
CA VAL A 160 -10.43 -34.46 2.07
C VAL A 160 -8.91 -34.67 2.02
N PRO A 161 -8.40 -35.64 1.23
CA PRO A 161 -6.96 -35.88 1.14
C PRO A 161 -6.20 -34.63 0.73
N GLY A 162 -5.12 -34.30 1.46
CA GLY A 162 -4.30 -33.09 1.27
C GLY A 162 -4.66 -31.94 2.21
N VAL A 163 -5.91 -31.86 2.65
CA VAL A 163 -6.37 -30.75 3.50
C VAL A 163 -5.85 -30.87 4.94
N GLN A 164 -4.97 -29.95 5.31
CA GLN A 164 -4.54 -29.75 6.69
C GLN A 164 -4.84 -28.33 7.14
N PHE A 165 -5.45 -28.21 8.32
CA PHE A 165 -5.65 -26.93 8.97
C PHE A 165 -4.66 -26.81 10.14
N PRO A 166 -4.13 -25.61 10.41
CA PRO A 166 -3.43 -25.33 11.66
C PRO A 166 -4.31 -25.72 12.86
N ALA A 167 -3.71 -26.29 13.90
CA ALA A 167 -4.44 -26.69 15.11
C ALA A 167 -5.22 -25.52 15.74
N GLU A 168 -4.71 -24.29 15.57
CA GLU A 168 -5.30 -23.07 16.13
C GLU A 168 -6.26 -22.34 15.18
N PHE A 169 -6.53 -22.88 13.98
CA PHE A 169 -7.33 -22.21 12.96
C PHE A 169 -8.67 -21.70 13.49
N CYS A 170 -9.44 -22.54 14.19
CA CYS A 170 -10.74 -22.12 14.72
C CYS A 170 -10.66 -21.14 15.90
N ALA A 171 -9.56 -21.16 16.67
CA ALA A 171 -9.33 -20.16 17.70
C ALA A 171 -9.08 -18.80 17.02
N HIS A 172 -8.16 -18.75 16.06
CA HIS A 172 -7.84 -17.53 15.32
C HIS A 172 -9.01 -17.03 14.46
N MET A 173 -9.87 -17.91 13.93
CA MET A 173 -11.08 -17.48 13.22
C MET A 173 -12.02 -16.67 14.10
N ALA A 174 -12.04 -16.90 15.42
CA ALA A 174 -12.84 -16.09 16.34
C ALA A 174 -12.31 -14.64 16.45
N ASP A 175 -11.04 -14.43 16.13
CA ASP A 175 -10.36 -13.13 16.19
C ASP A 175 -10.45 -12.34 14.88
N VAL A 176 -10.85 -12.97 13.78
CA VAL A 176 -11.17 -12.26 12.53
C VAL A 176 -12.41 -11.41 12.74
N LYS A 177 -12.31 -10.10 12.45
CA LYS A 177 -13.38 -9.11 12.65
C LYS A 177 -13.72 -8.37 11.36
N PRO A 178 -14.94 -7.81 11.24
CA PRO A 178 -15.25 -6.93 10.13
C PRO A 178 -14.43 -5.64 10.17
N VAL A 179 -14.20 -5.02 9.01
CA VAL A 179 -13.48 -3.73 8.91
C VAL A 179 -14.11 -2.66 9.82
N GLY A 180 -13.25 -1.95 10.56
CA GLY A 180 -13.60 -0.91 11.53
C GLY A 180 -14.08 -1.43 12.89
N PHE A 181 -13.91 -2.72 13.19
CA PHE A 181 -14.38 -3.31 14.45
C PHE A 181 -13.51 -2.91 15.64
N HIS A 182 -12.19 -2.89 15.47
CA HIS A 182 -11.28 -2.50 16.55
C HIS A 182 -11.37 -0.99 16.79
N ASP A 183 -11.44 -0.60 18.07
CA ASP A 183 -11.54 0.80 18.52
C ASP A 183 -10.39 1.22 19.46
N GLN A 184 -9.52 0.29 19.82
CA GLN A 184 -8.37 0.52 20.69
C GLN A 184 -7.13 0.83 19.84
N PRO A 185 -6.52 2.02 19.93
CA PRO A 185 -5.31 2.33 19.18
C PRO A 185 -4.12 1.53 19.72
N ILE A 186 -3.21 1.12 18.84
CA ILE A 186 -1.92 0.49 19.20
C ILE A 186 -0.95 1.52 19.78
N CYS A 187 -0.98 2.75 19.28
CA CYS A 187 -0.16 3.83 19.82
C CYS A 187 -0.60 4.28 21.23
N GLU A 188 0.34 4.89 21.94
CA GLU A 188 0.16 5.33 23.31
C GLU A 188 0.68 6.77 23.51
N ALA A 189 0.15 7.45 24.51
CA ALA A 189 0.57 8.79 24.91
C ALA A 189 1.84 8.77 25.76
N SER A 190 2.03 7.73 26.57
CA SER A 190 3.22 7.48 27.39
C SER A 190 3.34 5.98 27.66
N ASP A 191 4.56 5.53 27.93
CA ASP A 191 4.87 4.15 28.29
C ASP A 191 4.05 3.69 29.50
N ALA A 192 3.63 2.42 29.49
CA ALA A 192 2.80 1.84 30.54
C ALA A 192 3.51 1.74 31.90
N GLY A 193 4.85 1.67 31.92
CA GLY A 193 5.64 1.46 33.12
C GLY A 193 5.18 0.22 33.89
N ASN A 194 4.83 0.40 35.16
CA ASN A 194 4.30 -0.66 36.02
C ASN A 194 2.76 -0.61 36.15
N ASN A 195 2.06 0.19 35.33
CA ASN A 195 0.61 0.27 35.41
C ASN A 195 -0.04 -0.98 34.80
N ALA A 196 -0.50 -1.88 35.67
CA ALA A 196 -1.12 -3.14 35.26
C ALA A 196 -2.34 -2.97 34.33
N GLU A 197 -3.08 -1.85 34.42
CA GLU A 197 -4.23 -1.59 33.54
C GLU A 197 -3.81 -1.38 32.08
N PHE A 198 -2.61 -0.85 31.87
CA PHE A 198 -2.01 -0.64 30.55
C PHE A 198 -1.16 -1.82 30.07
N LEU A 199 -1.14 -2.94 30.80
CA LEU A 199 -0.39 -4.16 30.45
C LEU A 199 -1.32 -5.34 30.19
N VAL A 200 -2.50 -5.07 29.62
CA VAL A 200 -3.51 -6.08 29.29
C VAL A 200 -3.57 -6.26 27.77
N ASP A 201 -3.41 -7.50 27.32
CA ASP A 201 -3.53 -7.85 25.90
C ASP A 201 -4.97 -7.70 25.39
N GLY A 202 -5.12 -7.21 24.16
CA GLY A 202 -6.40 -6.81 23.57
C GLY A 202 -6.97 -5.50 24.11
N ARG A 203 -6.18 -4.68 24.81
CA ARG A 203 -6.57 -3.35 25.30
C ARG A 203 -5.52 -2.30 24.98
N ALA A 204 -5.95 -1.05 24.77
CA ALA A 204 -5.04 0.07 24.59
C ALA A 204 -4.17 0.32 25.83
N GLY A 205 -3.01 0.94 25.61
CA GLY A 205 -2.19 1.52 26.67
C GLY A 205 -2.75 2.86 27.15
N ASN A 206 -1.87 3.78 27.53
CA ASN A 206 -2.29 5.13 27.88
C ASN A 206 -2.76 5.89 26.63
N THR A 207 -4.05 6.22 26.53
CA THR A 207 -4.62 6.97 25.39
C THR A 207 -4.86 8.46 25.69
N ASN A 208 -4.29 9.00 26.77
CA ASN A 208 -4.42 10.42 27.13
C ASN A 208 -3.46 11.28 26.29
N PHE A 209 -3.68 11.30 24.97
CA PHE A 209 -2.85 12.03 24.02
C PHE A 209 -2.89 13.54 24.31
N PRO A 210 -1.75 14.21 24.44
CA PRO A 210 -1.69 15.58 24.98
C PRO A 210 -2.19 16.64 23.99
N HIS A 211 -2.10 16.38 22.68
CA HIS A 211 -2.36 17.36 21.61
C HIS A 211 -3.42 16.91 20.60
N GLY A 212 -4.39 16.11 21.05
CA GLY A 212 -5.56 15.73 20.26
C GLY A 212 -5.89 14.24 20.30
N ASN A 213 -7.15 13.90 20.02
CA ASN A 213 -7.64 12.54 20.14
C ASN A 213 -7.29 11.70 18.90
N ILE A 214 -7.09 10.40 19.12
CA ILE A 214 -6.87 9.39 18.09
C ILE A 214 -7.95 8.31 18.20
N LYS A 215 -8.56 7.92 17.08
CA LYS A 215 -9.48 6.78 16.94
C LYS A 215 -9.02 5.84 15.83
N VAL A 216 -9.43 4.59 15.88
CA VAL A 216 -9.12 3.58 14.85
C VAL A 216 -10.16 3.64 13.73
N LEU A 217 -9.69 3.73 12.48
CA LEU A 217 -10.52 3.64 11.28
C LEU A 217 -10.62 2.21 10.75
N ALA A 218 -9.50 1.48 10.78
CA ALA A 218 -9.42 0.08 10.37
C ALA A 218 -8.15 -0.58 10.93
N THR A 219 -8.17 -1.91 10.98
CA THR A 219 -7.02 -2.74 11.40
C THR A 219 -6.72 -3.79 10.34
N ALA A 220 -5.44 -3.96 9.97
CA ALA A 220 -5.02 -5.04 9.08
C ALA A 220 -5.37 -6.41 9.71
N GLY A 221 -5.90 -7.31 8.89
CA GLY A 221 -6.52 -8.57 9.30
C GLY A 221 -8.04 -8.50 9.43
N GLU A 222 -8.63 -7.31 9.45
CA GLU A 222 -10.08 -7.17 9.34
C GLU A 222 -10.56 -7.49 7.91
N VAL A 223 -11.80 -7.97 7.81
CA VAL A 223 -12.36 -8.53 6.58
C VAL A 223 -13.64 -7.81 6.18
N ASP A 224 -13.79 -7.52 4.88
CA ASP A 224 -15.07 -7.10 4.33
C ASP A 224 -16.06 -8.28 4.38
N PRO A 225 -17.16 -8.19 5.14
CA PRO A 225 -18.03 -9.34 5.37
C PRO A 225 -18.84 -9.77 4.13
N LEU A 226 -18.88 -8.96 3.07
CA LEU A 226 -19.61 -9.26 1.84
C LEU A 226 -18.73 -9.98 0.82
N THR A 227 -17.49 -9.53 0.66
CA THR A 227 -16.55 -10.01 -0.35
C THR A 227 -15.55 -11.02 0.20
N GLY A 228 -15.33 -11.04 1.52
CA GLY A 228 -14.25 -11.80 2.14
C GLY A 228 -12.87 -11.17 1.95
N SER A 229 -12.78 -9.96 1.39
CA SER A 229 -11.50 -9.28 1.20
C SER A 229 -10.88 -8.94 2.55
N MET A 230 -9.65 -9.41 2.79
CA MET A 230 -8.89 -9.12 4.00
C MET A 230 -7.96 -7.93 3.78
N LEU A 231 -7.93 -7.03 4.76
CA LEU A 231 -6.89 -6.00 4.83
C LEU A 231 -5.57 -6.66 5.23
N THR A 232 -4.50 -6.42 4.48
CA THR A 232 -3.19 -7.09 4.68
C THR A 232 -2.05 -6.07 4.74
N GLY A 233 -0.92 -6.50 5.31
CA GLY A 233 0.32 -5.73 5.43
C GLY A 233 0.20 -4.54 6.38
N VAL A 234 1.34 -3.89 6.63
CA VAL A 234 1.37 -2.65 7.40
C VAL A 234 1.02 -1.48 6.47
N PRO A 235 0.06 -0.60 6.81
CA PRO A 235 -0.29 0.52 5.95
C PRO A 235 0.84 1.55 5.99
N ASP A 236 1.24 2.06 4.84
CA ASP A 236 2.36 3.01 4.73
C ASP A 236 1.93 4.34 4.08
N GLY A 237 1.66 4.32 2.77
CA GLY A 237 1.03 5.44 2.08
C GLY A 237 -0.50 5.44 2.14
N LEU A 238 -1.12 6.62 2.12
CA LEU A 238 -2.59 6.73 2.06
C LEU A 238 -3.10 7.98 1.32
N GLY A 239 -4.39 7.95 0.99
CA GLY A 239 -5.15 9.11 0.53
C GLY A 239 -6.65 8.89 0.63
N ALA A 240 -7.43 9.93 0.33
CA ALA A 240 -8.88 9.82 0.28
C ALA A 240 -9.54 10.75 -0.75
N TYR A 241 -10.62 10.28 -1.36
CA TYR A 241 -11.42 11.03 -2.34
C TYR A 241 -12.91 10.72 -2.23
N LEU A 242 -13.75 11.51 -2.91
CA LEU A 242 -15.18 11.24 -3.02
C LEU A 242 -15.43 10.21 -4.14
N LYS A 243 -15.81 9.00 -3.75
CA LYS A 243 -16.29 7.98 -4.72
C LYS A 243 -17.65 8.38 -5.29
N ASP A 244 -18.51 8.90 -4.41
CA ASP A 244 -19.80 9.49 -4.71
C ASP A 244 -20.14 10.54 -3.64
N ALA A 245 -21.34 11.14 -3.71
CA ALA A 245 -21.71 12.26 -2.85
C ALA A 245 -21.71 11.90 -1.35
N ASP A 246 -22.03 10.64 -1.05
CA ASP A 246 -22.23 10.12 0.30
C ASP A 246 -21.09 9.20 0.77
N THR A 247 -20.06 9.00 -0.06
CA THR A 247 -18.98 8.03 0.19
C THR A 247 -17.62 8.65 0.07
N VAL A 248 -16.87 8.64 1.16
CA VAL A 248 -15.42 8.88 1.15
C VAL A 248 -14.74 7.53 0.97
N ARG A 249 -13.98 7.38 -0.11
CA ARG A 249 -13.08 6.24 -0.27
C ARG A 249 -11.73 6.62 0.29
N LEU A 250 -11.33 5.95 1.37
CA LEU A 250 -9.94 5.90 1.80
C LEU A 250 -9.24 4.82 0.97
N ILE A 251 -8.04 5.14 0.50
CA ILE A 251 -7.15 4.22 -0.17
C ILE A 251 -5.83 4.23 0.58
N TYR A 252 -5.25 3.06 0.79
CA TYR A 252 -3.92 2.95 1.36
C TYR A 252 -3.18 1.81 0.69
N GLN A 253 -1.87 1.92 0.63
CA GLN A 253 -1.02 0.83 0.21
C GLN A 253 -0.44 0.16 1.46
N SER A 254 -0.35 -1.16 1.41
CA SER A 254 0.31 -1.93 2.45
C SER A 254 1.75 -2.21 2.06
N GLU A 255 2.70 -1.93 2.94
CA GLU A 255 4.05 -2.46 2.84
C GLU A 255 4.00 -3.88 3.40
N ALA A 256 4.22 -4.88 2.55
CA ALA A 256 4.25 -6.26 2.99
C ALA A 256 5.65 -6.83 2.81
N TYR A 257 6.24 -7.22 3.93
CA TYR A 257 7.55 -7.86 3.96
C TYR A 257 7.45 -9.31 3.51
N GLY A 258 6.24 -9.91 3.58
CA GLY A 258 5.86 -11.13 2.90
C GLY A 258 7.00 -12.14 2.73
N GLN A 259 7.30 -12.53 1.50
CA GLN A 259 8.41 -13.46 1.22
C GLN A 259 9.79 -12.80 1.07
N LEU A 260 9.91 -11.46 1.19
CA LEU A 260 11.21 -10.76 1.11
C LEU A 260 12.19 -11.24 2.19
N VAL A 261 11.66 -11.73 3.30
CA VAL A 261 12.41 -12.39 4.37
C VAL A 261 11.99 -13.85 4.46
N SER A 262 12.94 -14.77 4.26
CA SER A 262 12.68 -16.23 4.17
C SER A 262 11.91 -16.87 5.36
N SER A 263 11.87 -16.21 6.52
CA SER A 263 11.16 -16.64 7.73
C SER A 263 9.69 -16.20 7.78
N ASN A 264 9.28 -15.25 6.95
CA ASN A 264 7.92 -14.72 6.94
C ASN A 264 6.99 -15.58 6.05
N PRO A 265 5.69 -15.67 6.39
CA PRO A 265 4.71 -16.33 5.54
C PRO A 265 4.43 -15.54 4.26
N GLU A 266 4.06 -16.25 3.18
CA GLU A 266 3.54 -15.63 1.97
C GLU A 266 2.18 -14.98 2.24
N SER A 267 2.08 -13.66 2.02
CA SER A 267 0.88 -12.84 2.24
C SER A 267 -0.31 -13.34 1.43
N PHE A 268 -1.53 -13.02 1.89
CA PHE A 268 -2.77 -13.38 1.22
C PHE A 268 -2.78 -12.89 -0.25
N PRO A 269 -2.97 -13.77 -1.25
CA PRO A 269 -2.83 -13.38 -2.64
C PRO A 269 -4.02 -12.55 -3.15
N TRP A 270 -3.79 -11.80 -4.22
CA TRP A 270 -4.82 -11.06 -4.97
C TRP A 270 -4.64 -11.28 -6.47
N THR A 271 -5.74 -11.23 -7.21
CA THR A 271 -5.78 -11.56 -8.63
C THR A 271 -5.98 -10.32 -9.51
N VAL A 272 -5.44 -10.37 -10.73
CA VAL A 272 -5.58 -9.31 -11.73
C VAL A 272 -5.96 -9.89 -13.08
N ASN A 273 -6.27 -9.01 -14.03
CA ASN A 273 -6.42 -9.32 -15.45
C ASN A 273 -7.48 -10.42 -15.66
N SER A 274 -8.66 -10.25 -15.03
CA SER A 274 -9.74 -11.24 -15.02
C SER A 274 -9.33 -12.60 -14.45
N ASN A 275 -8.53 -12.60 -13.38
CA ASN A 275 -8.00 -13.80 -12.70
C ASN A 275 -7.04 -14.64 -13.54
N THR A 276 -6.32 -14.02 -14.47
CA THR A 276 -5.32 -14.72 -15.30
C THR A 276 -3.89 -14.63 -14.76
N ALA A 277 -3.65 -13.69 -13.83
CA ALA A 277 -2.40 -13.58 -13.08
C ALA A 277 -2.70 -13.16 -11.63
N SER A 278 -1.73 -13.36 -10.74
CA SER A 278 -1.88 -13.09 -9.32
C SER A 278 -0.60 -12.58 -8.67
N PHE A 279 -0.77 -11.79 -7.62
CA PHE A 279 0.31 -11.26 -6.79
C PHE A 279 0.13 -11.71 -5.34
N THR A 280 1.25 -11.87 -4.64
CA THR A 280 1.36 -11.85 -3.18
C THR A 280 2.24 -10.66 -2.79
N GLY A 281 2.54 -10.49 -1.49
CA GLY A 281 3.28 -9.36 -0.97
C GLY A 281 2.37 -8.18 -0.75
N SER A 282 2.75 -7.01 -1.26
CA SER A 282 2.06 -5.74 -1.01
C SER A 282 0.74 -5.61 -1.79
N HIS A 283 -0.17 -4.81 -1.26
CA HIS A 283 -1.51 -4.56 -1.80
C HIS A 283 -1.79 -3.07 -1.83
N ILE A 284 -2.75 -2.68 -2.67
CA ILE A 284 -3.41 -1.38 -2.59
C ILE A 284 -4.85 -1.63 -2.18
N HIS A 285 -5.23 -1.24 -0.97
CA HIS A 285 -6.54 -1.47 -0.38
C HIS A 285 -7.41 -0.22 -0.48
N PHE A 286 -8.73 -0.40 -0.61
CA PHE A 286 -9.70 0.66 -0.41
C PHE A 286 -10.65 0.34 0.75
N ILE A 287 -11.14 1.38 1.41
CA ILE A 287 -12.22 1.33 2.39
C ILE A 287 -13.20 2.48 2.09
N ASP A 288 -14.46 2.13 1.86
CA ASP A 288 -15.54 3.06 1.61
C ASP A 288 -16.24 3.40 2.92
N TYR A 289 -16.24 4.68 3.31
CA TYR A 289 -16.92 5.19 4.49
C TYR A 289 -18.12 6.06 4.12
N ASP A 290 -19.20 5.96 4.89
CA ASP A 290 -20.30 6.92 4.89
C ASP A 290 -19.77 8.30 5.29
N ARG A 291 -19.87 9.26 4.35
CA ARG A 291 -19.30 10.60 4.48
C ARG A 291 -19.91 11.37 5.66
N SER A 292 -21.21 11.23 5.89
CA SER A 292 -21.91 11.90 6.99
C SER A 292 -21.45 11.39 8.34
N ARG A 293 -21.30 10.07 8.49
CA ARG A 293 -20.82 9.45 9.74
C ARG A 293 -19.35 9.72 9.99
N LEU A 294 -18.53 9.72 8.93
CA LEU A 294 -17.10 10.04 9.04
C LEU A 294 -16.89 11.50 9.48
N ALA A 295 -17.68 12.45 8.98
CA ALA A 295 -17.59 13.86 9.34
C ALA A 295 -17.76 14.13 10.84
N THR A 296 -18.56 13.30 11.52
CA THR A 296 -18.84 13.43 12.96
C THR A 296 -18.11 12.37 13.80
N PHE A 297 -17.26 11.53 13.20
CA PHE A 297 -16.67 10.36 13.88
C PHE A 297 -15.77 10.75 15.07
N MET A 298 -15.10 11.89 14.95
CA MET A 298 -14.18 12.41 15.97
C MET A 298 -14.88 13.32 17.00
N ASP A 299 -16.20 13.49 16.92
CA ASP A 299 -16.97 14.32 17.84
C ASP A 299 -17.18 13.64 19.19
N ASP A 300 -17.40 14.43 20.24
CA ASP A 300 -17.70 13.92 21.57
C ASP A 300 -19.00 13.10 21.56
N GLY A 301 -18.96 11.91 22.16
CA GLY A 301 -20.10 10.99 22.19
C GLY A 301 -20.32 10.20 20.89
N ALA A 302 -19.55 10.45 19.82
CA ALA A 302 -19.58 9.62 18.63
C ALA A 302 -19.16 8.17 18.94
N PRO A 303 -19.64 7.17 18.18
CA PRO A 303 -19.25 5.77 18.38
C PRO A 303 -17.72 5.59 18.44
N ALA A 304 -17.28 4.64 19.27
CA ALA A 304 -15.86 4.29 19.38
C ALA A 304 -15.37 3.55 18.13
N LYS A 305 -16.21 2.68 17.55
CA LYS A 305 -15.89 1.82 16.40
C LYS A 305 -16.27 2.47 15.07
N ALA A 306 -15.39 2.34 14.08
CA ALA A 306 -15.63 2.76 12.70
C ALA A 306 -16.58 1.82 11.93
N GLN A 307 -16.81 0.60 12.41
CA GLN A 307 -17.57 -0.44 11.69
C GLN A 307 -18.94 0.05 11.17
N GLY A 308 -19.62 0.90 11.95
CA GLY A 308 -20.92 1.44 11.58
C GLY A 308 -20.89 2.38 10.37
N MET A 309 -19.75 2.96 10.02
CA MET A 309 -19.59 3.84 8.86
C MET A 309 -19.02 3.12 7.63
N VAL A 310 -18.55 1.87 7.75
CA VAL A 310 -18.00 1.12 6.60
C VAL A 310 -19.11 0.67 5.65
N LYS A 311 -18.95 1.01 4.37
CA LYS A 311 -19.83 0.64 3.25
C LYS A 311 -19.25 -0.52 2.42
N GLY A 312 -17.93 -0.70 2.44
CA GLY A 312 -17.24 -1.83 1.82
C GLY A 312 -15.72 -1.66 1.83
N ALA A 313 -14.98 -2.73 1.62
CA ALA A 313 -13.52 -2.70 1.48
C ALA A 313 -13.02 -3.79 0.51
N GLY A 314 -11.80 -3.65 0.00
CA GLY A 314 -11.15 -4.63 -0.87
C GLY A 314 -9.84 -4.15 -1.50
N ASN A 315 -9.33 -4.89 -2.48
CA ASN A 315 -8.18 -4.47 -3.29
C ASN A 315 -8.63 -3.49 -4.39
N ALA A 316 -7.88 -2.42 -4.59
CA ALA A 316 -8.17 -1.36 -5.56
C ALA A 316 -7.73 -1.71 -6.99
N VAL A 317 -6.86 -2.72 -7.15
CA VAL A 317 -6.30 -3.13 -8.44
C VAL A 317 -7.12 -4.25 -9.05
N ALA A 318 -7.56 -4.04 -10.29
CA ALA A 318 -8.26 -5.04 -11.10
C ALA A 318 -7.40 -5.54 -12.28
N THR A 319 -6.56 -4.66 -12.83
CA THR A 319 -5.73 -4.91 -14.01
C THR A 319 -4.32 -4.38 -13.76
N ALA A 320 -3.30 -5.12 -14.18
CA ALA A 320 -1.89 -4.72 -14.01
C ALA A 320 -1.14 -4.77 -15.34
N TYR A 321 -0.35 -3.73 -15.60
CA TYR A 321 0.49 -3.57 -16.79
C TYR A 321 1.95 -3.39 -16.39
N ASN A 322 2.84 -4.10 -17.09
CA ASN A 322 4.29 -4.05 -16.87
C ASN A 322 4.96 -2.87 -17.60
N LEU A 323 6.30 -2.77 -17.52
CA LEU A 323 7.08 -1.68 -18.15
C LEU A 323 7.02 -1.67 -19.69
N LYS A 324 6.62 -2.77 -20.32
CA LYS A 324 6.33 -2.85 -21.77
C LYS A 324 4.92 -2.42 -22.14
N ARG A 325 4.08 -2.08 -21.15
CA ARG A 325 2.62 -1.85 -21.28
C ARG A 325 1.81 -3.07 -21.67
N GLU A 326 2.34 -4.25 -21.38
CA GLU A 326 1.62 -5.49 -21.61
C GLU A 326 0.91 -5.89 -20.31
N LEU A 327 -0.28 -6.46 -20.45
CA LEU A 327 -1.01 -7.05 -19.31
C LEU A 327 -0.15 -8.11 -18.66
N VAL A 328 0.15 -7.97 -17.37
CA VAL A 328 0.93 -8.95 -16.61
C VAL A 328 0.33 -10.35 -16.79
N GLY A 329 1.16 -11.27 -17.30
CA GLY A 329 0.78 -12.69 -17.48
C GLY A 329 1.18 -13.55 -16.29
N PRO A 330 0.72 -14.81 -16.22
CA PRO A 330 1.15 -15.72 -15.16
C PRO A 330 2.63 -16.06 -15.29
N ARG A 331 3.29 -16.37 -14.16
CA ARG A 331 4.68 -16.84 -14.15
C ARG A 331 4.78 -18.25 -14.71
N ASN A 332 5.81 -18.52 -15.50
CA ASN A 332 6.14 -19.87 -15.94
C ASN A 332 6.62 -20.72 -14.75
N ARG A 333 5.80 -21.70 -14.34
CA ARG A 333 6.09 -22.61 -13.22
C ARG A 333 6.66 -23.97 -13.63
N LEU A 334 6.92 -24.23 -14.91
CA LEU A 334 7.48 -25.51 -15.35
C LEU A 334 8.91 -25.68 -14.84
N GLY A 335 9.21 -26.78 -14.13
CA GLY A 335 10.50 -27.02 -13.46
C GLY A 335 10.52 -26.50 -12.02
N ASP A 336 11.64 -25.90 -11.59
CA ASP A 336 11.82 -25.25 -10.28
C ASP A 336 11.18 -23.85 -10.18
N GLY A 337 10.41 -23.44 -11.21
CA GLY A 337 9.79 -22.11 -11.28
C GLY A 337 10.77 -20.98 -11.62
N LEU A 338 11.99 -21.30 -12.06
CA LEU A 338 13.02 -20.34 -12.47
C LEU A 338 13.15 -20.17 -14.00
N GLN A 339 12.34 -20.87 -14.80
CA GLN A 339 12.40 -20.71 -16.25
C GLN A 339 11.87 -19.33 -16.69
N ALA A 340 12.52 -18.77 -17.72
CA ALA A 340 12.12 -17.51 -18.33
C ALA A 340 10.64 -17.51 -18.72
N THR A 341 9.92 -16.47 -18.32
CA THR A 341 8.63 -16.11 -18.89
C THR A 341 8.89 -14.94 -19.84
N ARG A 342 8.74 -15.09 -21.16
CA ARG A 342 9.26 -14.06 -22.10
C ARG A 342 8.24 -13.01 -22.51
N SER A 343 6.95 -13.33 -22.42
CA SER A 343 5.85 -12.42 -22.73
C SER A 343 5.28 -11.84 -21.44
N ASN A 344 5.11 -10.52 -21.38
CA ASN A 344 4.32 -9.83 -20.37
C ASN A 344 4.83 -9.87 -18.92
N VAL A 345 6.12 -10.05 -18.64
CA VAL A 345 6.64 -10.11 -17.24
C VAL A 345 7.65 -9.05 -16.87
N HIS A 346 7.81 -8.00 -17.68
CA HIS A 346 8.91 -7.04 -17.54
C HIS A 346 8.64 -6.04 -16.41
N GLU A 347 8.78 -6.54 -15.18
CA GLU A 347 8.64 -5.84 -13.91
C GLU A 347 9.80 -6.24 -12.98
N SER A 348 9.76 -5.80 -11.74
CA SER A 348 10.85 -5.95 -10.78
C SER A 348 11.23 -7.37 -10.38
N ASN A 349 10.42 -8.37 -10.74
CA ASN A 349 10.67 -9.76 -10.35
C ASN A 349 11.65 -10.48 -11.29
N VAL A 350 12.03 -9.85 -12.40
CA VAL A 350 12.76 -10.50 -13.50
C VAL A 350 13.97 -9.72 -14.01
N ASP A 351 14.83 -10.42 -14.74
CA ASP A 351 15.81 -9.78 -15.63
C ASP A 351 15.18 -9.39 -16.99
N VAL A 352 15.97 -8.74 -17.86
CA VAL A 352 15.52 -8.32 -19.21
C VAL A 352 15.09 -9.46 -20.13
N TYR A 353 15.39 -10.72 -19.78
CA TYR A 353 14.99 -11.91 -20.53
C TYR A 353 13.74 -12.58 -19.96
N GLY A 354 13.21 -12.05 -18.85
CA GLY A 354 12.05 -12.57 -18.15
C GLY A 354 12.35 -13.76 -17.23
N ASN A 355 13.61 -13.99 -16.87
CA ASN A 355 13.97 -14.96 -15.84
C ASN A 355 13.58 -14.41 -14.46
N TYR A 356 12.97 -15.23 -13.61
CA TYR A 356 12.68 -14.84 -12.23
C TYR A 356 13.96 -14.78 -11.40
N ILE A 357 14.25 -13.65 -10.76
CA ILE A 357 15.55 -13.39 -10.10
C ILE A 357 15.43 -12.97 -8.64
N VAL A 358 14.32 -13.18 -7.96
CA VAL A 358 14.15 -12.74 -6.55
C VAL A 358 14.68 -13.79 -5.54
N GLY A 359 15.02 -15.00 -6.02
CA GLY A 359 15.18 -16.23 -5.23
C GLY A 359 16.36 -16.41 -4.26
N SER A 360 17.22 -15.41 -4.00
CA SER A 360 18.37 -15.56 -3.09
C SER A 360 18.08 -15.21 -1.63
N THR A 361 17.22 -14.23 -1.35
CA THR A 361 16.79 -13.85 0.01
C THR A 361 15.30 -14.05 0.22
N ALA A 362 14.55 -14.09 -0.87
CA ALA A 362 13.12 -14.31 -0.89
C ALA A 362 12.78 -15.69 -1.47
N LYS A 363 11.73 -16.30 -0.92
CA LYS A 363 11.18 -17.53 -1.51
C LYS A 363 10.29 -17.15 -2.68
N ALA A 364 10.40 -17.90 -3.78
CA ALA A 364 9.46 -17.73 -4.88
C ALA A 364 8.02 -17.93 -4.38
N PRO A 365 7.06 -17.11 -4.83
CA PRO A 365 5.64 -17.28 -4.53
C PRO A 365 5.18 -18.71 -4.82
N SER A 366 4.50 -19.31 -3.84
CA SER A 366 3.92 -20.64 -3.96
C SER A 366 2.41 -20.55 -4.25
N LYS A 367 1.76 -19.50 -3.76
CA LYS A 367 0.32 -19.26 -3.86
C LYS A 367 -0.03 -18.24 -4.94
N ALA A 368 0.88 -17.35 -5.29
CA ALA A 368 0.72 -16.36 -6.35
C ALA A 368 1.73 -16.55 -7.51
N ASP A 369 1.52 -15.83 -8.60
CA ASP A 369 2.46 -15.82 -9.73
C ASP A 369 3.67 -14.94 -9.45
N TRP A 370 3.44 -13.76 -8.89
CA TRP A 370 4.46 -12.73 -8.68
C TRP A 370 4.46 -12.20 -7.25
N LEU A 371 5.58 -11.61 -6.85
CA LEU A 371 5.69 -10.88 -5.59
C LEU A 371 5.58 -9.39 -5.90
N MET A 372 4.51 -8.73 -5.45
CA MET A 372 4.51 -7.27 -5.35
C MET A 372 5.41 -6.91 -4.17
N GLN A 373 6.52 -6.23 -4.46
CA GLN A 373 7.60 -5.97 -3.48
C GLN A 373 7.15 -4.98 -2.40
N SER A 374 8.04 -4.58 -1.47
CA SER A 374 7.73 -3.55 -0.47
C SER A 374 7.28 -2.31 -1.20
N LEU A 375 5.98 -2.08 -1.22
CA LEU A 375 5.46 -0.81 -1.66
C LEU A 375 5.72 0.16 -0.53
N CYS A 376 6.20 1.36 -0.84
CA CYS A 376 6.43 2.38 0.17
C CYS A 376 5.60 3.63 -0.17
N SER A 377 5.12 4.27 0.88
CA SER A 377 4.69 5.68 0.97
C SER A 377 4.00 6.27 -0.23
N ALA A 378 2.96 5.56 -0.64
CA ALA A 378 2.01 6.00 -1.65
C ALA A 378 1.35 7.36 -1.32
N HIS A 379 1.02 8.11 -2.37
CA HIS A 379 0.28 9.37 -2.28
C HIS A 379 -0.84 9.44 -3.33
N LEU A 380 -1.94 10.11 -2.95
CA LEU A 380 -3.09 10.33 -3.82
C LEU A 380 -2.95 11.66 -4.55
N GLU A 381 -2.96 11.60 -5.88
CA GLU A 381 -3.05 12.77 -6.74
C GLU A 381 -4.46 12.91 -7.29
N VAL A 382 -5.18 13.93 -6.81
CA VAL A 382 -6.53 14.22 -7.28
C VAL A 382 -6.46 14.96 -8.61
N ARG A 383 -7.32 14.58 -9.55
CA ARG A 383 -7.44 15.25 -10.84
C ARG A 383 -7.55 16.76 -10.67
N HIS A 384 -6.74 17.49 -11.44
CA HIS A 384 -6.76 18.97 -11.48
C HIS A 384 -6.67 19.63 -10.09
N GLN A 385 -5.96 19.01 -9.14
CA GLN A 385 -5.92 19.47 -7.75
C GLN A 385 -5.33 20.87 -7.56
N TRP A 386 -4.62 21.39 -8.55
CA TRP A 386 -4.02 22.74 -8.54
C TRP A 386 -4.88 23.80 -9.25
N GLY A 387 -6.08 23.42 -9.70
CA GLY A 387 -7.03 24.28 -10.43
C GLY A 387 -7.32 23.74 -11.83
N ASN A 388 -8.27 24.40 -12.52
CA ASN A 388 -8.80 23.90 -13.80
C ASN A 388 -7.71 23.61 -14.84
N GLY A 389 -7.60 22.33 -15.23
CA GLY A 389 -6.60 21.83 -16.19
C GLY A 389 -5.16 21.74 -15.64
N LYS A 390 -4.92 22.03 -14.36
CA LYS A 390 -3.58 22.03 -13.76
C LYS A 390 -3.35 20.81 -12.87
N GLY A 391 -2.32 20.05 -13.20
CA GLY A 391 -2.02 18.75 -12.63
C GLY A 391 -2.54 17.60 -13.49
N VAL A 392 -2.54 16.38 -12.95
CA VAL A 392 -2.96 15.14 -13.62
C VAL A 392 -4.41 15.16 -14.11
N GLU A 393 -4.69 14.39 -15.16
CA GLU A 393 -6.01 14.30 -15.83
C GLU A 393 -6.96 13.27 -15.21
N ASP A 394 -6.42 12.34 -14.43
CA ASP A 394 -7.16 11.30 -13.71
C ASP A 394 -6.87 11.39 -12.21
N ASP A 395 -7.73 10.78 -11.39
CA ASP A 395 -7.41 10.53 -9.98
C ASP A 395 -6.44 9.35 -9.91
N LEU A 396 -5.24 9.60 -9.39
CA LEU A 396 -4.14 8.64 -9.36
C LEU A 396 -3.77 8.28 -7.93
N PHE A 397 -3.44 7.03 -7.69
CA PHE A 397 -2.70 6.63 -6.49
C PHE A 397 -1.34 6.11 -6.91
N ILE A 398 -0.30 6.81 -6.50
CA ILE A 398 1.08 6.54 -6.91
C ILE A 398 1.80 5.90 -5.74
N THR A 399 2.47 4.78 -5.99
CA THR A 399 3.29 4.06 -5.03
C THR A 399 4.53 3.52 -5.72
N ASN A 400 5.51 3.04 -4.99
CA ASN A 400 6.78 2.58 -5.54
C ASN A 400 7.25 1.34 -4.82
N GLU A 401 7.97 0.49 -5.54
CA GLU A 401 8.74 -0.55 -4.89
C GLU A 401 10.02 0.07 -4.32
N GLU A 402 10.22 -0.06 -3.02
CA GLU A 402 11.27 0.66 -2.30
C GLU A 402 12.60 -0.08 -2.36
N TRP A 403 12.62 -1.36 -1.96
CA TRP A 403 13.83 -2.15 -1.86
C TRP A 403 13.60 -3.65 -2.10
N ILE A 404 14.70 -4.35 -2.44
CA ILE A 404 14.77 -5.81 -2.55
C ILE A 404 16.20 -6.30 -2.41
N SER A 405 16.40 -7.61 -2.24
CA SER A 405 17.72 -8.26 -2.35
C SER A 405 17.73 -9.30 -3.48
N TYR A 406 18.23 -8.91 -4.65
CA TYR A 406 18.45 -9.85 -5.76
C TYR A 406 19.74 -10.68 -5.56
N PRO A 407 19.92 -11.83 -6.23
CA PRO A 407 21.14 -12.63 -6.22
C PRO A 407 22.37 -11.84 -6.68
N GLU A 408 23.53 -12.10 -6.08
CA GLU A 408 24.79 -11.37 -6.34
C GLU A 408 25.18 -11.26 -7.82
N SER A 409 24.87 -12.29 -8.61
CA SER A 409 25.22 -12.38 -10.04
C SER A 409 24.12 -11.89 -10.99
N SER A 410 23.00 -11.39 -10.48
CA SER A 410 21.86 -10.99 -11.30
C SER A 410 22.01 -9.59 -11.92
N LEU A 411 21.31 -9.37 -13.02
CA LEU A 411 21.16 -8.07 -13.70
C LEU A 411 19.66 -7.73 -13.75
N PRO A 412 19.11 -7.13 -12.68
CA PRO A 412 17.69 -6.79 -12.62
C PRO A 412 17.35 -5.63 -13.54
N ILE A 413 16.07 -5.55 -13.92
CA ILE A 413 15.51 -4.35 -14.57
C ILE A 413 15.48 -3.18 -13.57
N GLY A 414 15.13 -3.46 -12.31
CA GLY A 414 15.07 -2.49 -11.22
C GLY A 414 13.70 -2.44 -10.54
N LEU A 415 13.44 -1.37 -9.80
CA LEU A 415 12.26 -1.16 -8.97
C LEU A 415 11.41 -0.01 -9.54
N PRO A 416 10.27 -0.31 -10.17
CA PRO A 416 9.44 0.70 -10.81
C PRO A 416 8.56 1.44 -9.80
N VAL A 417 8.12 2.63 -10.22
CA VAL A 417 6.95 3.29 -9.64
C VAL A 417 5.70 2.69 -10.28
N HIS A 418 4.64 2.52 -9.49
CA HIS A 418 3.34 2.03 -9.93
C HIS A 418 2.29 3.15 -9.82
N VAL A 419 1.56 3.37 -10.91
CA VAL A 419 0.51 4.39 -11.00
C VAL A 419 -0.84 3.71 -11.18
N LEU A 420 -1.70 3.80 -10.16
CA LEU A 420 -3.05 3.25 -10.19
C LEU A 420 -4.04 4.32 -10.70
N ASN A 421 -4.75 4.00 -11.79
CA ASN A 421 -5.93 4.76 -12.18
C ASN A 421 -7.11 4.37 -11.28
N LEU A 422 -7.58 5.31 -10.44
CA LEU A 422 -8.64 5.03 -9.48
C LEU A 422 -10.02 4.88 -10.10
N GLY A 423 -10.22 5.41 -11.31
CA GLY A 423 -11.48 5.28 -12.05
C GLY A 423 -11.65 3.91 -12.70
N THR A 424 -10.55 3.25 -13.10
CA THR A 424 -10.58 1.97 -13.84
C THR A 424 -10.02 0.79 -13.06
N GLY A 425 -9.23 1.01 -12.01
CA GLY A 425 -8.50 -0.04 -11.28
C GLY A 425 -7.30 -0.60 -12.04
N GLU A 426 -6.76 0.15 -13.00
CA GLU A 426 -5.59 -0.24 -13.78
C GLU A 426 -4.30 0.27 -13.13
N LEU A 427 -3.40 -0.65 -12.77
CA LEU A 427 -2.08 -0.38 -12.22
C LEU A 427 -1.02 -0.44 -13.31
N TRP A 428 -0.21 0.61 -13.44
CA TRP A 428 0.82 0.72 -14.47
C TRP A 428 2.20 0.88 -13.85
N ALA A 429 3.12 -0.04 -14.14
CA ALA A 429 4.53 0.18 -13.86
C ALA A 429 5.10 1.25 -14.81
N THR A 430 5.87 2.19 -14.28
CA THR A 430 6.52 3.24 -15.07
C THR A 430 7.99 3.41 -14.68
N ALA A 431 8.80 3.69 -15.70
CA ALA A 431 10.19 4.07 -15.54
C ALA A 431 10.38 5.60 -15.51
N ALA A 432 9.32 6.43 -15.55
CA ALA A 432 9.43 7.89 -15.65
C ALA A 432 10.37 8.54 -14.60
N PHE A 433 10.50 7.90 -13.44
CA PHE A 433 11.25 8.40 -12.28
C PHE A 433 12.62 7.76 -12.06
N THR A 434 13.05 6.88 -12.98
CA THR A 434 14.11 5.85 -12.80
C THR A 434 13.64 4.62 -12.04
N LEU A 435 14.42 3.54 -12.14
CA LEU A 435 14.12 2.20 -11.60
C LEU A 435 14.96 1.86 -10.35
N GLY A 436 15.39 2.88 -9.60
CA GLY A 436 16.29 2.71 -8.44
C GLY A 436 15.60 2.30 -7.13
N GLY A 437 14.28 2.34 -7.09
CA GLY A 437 13.53 2.37 -5.84
C GLY A 437 13.44 3.79 -5.28
N HIS A 438 12.32 4.09 -4.66
CA HIS A 438 11.96 5.42 -4.15
C HIS A 438 11.29 5.25 -2.78
N GLU A 439 11.22 6.32 -1.98
CA GLU A 439 10.37 6.34 -0.78
C GLU A 439 8.96 6.78 -1.17
N LYS A 440 8.88 8.00 -1.70
CA LYS A 440 7.61 8.69 -1.95
C LYS A 440 7.71 9.51 -3.22
N VAL A 441 6.62 9.54 -3.97
CA VAL A 441 6.46 10.36 -5.17
C VAL A 441 5.21 11.20 -5.01
N VAL A 442 5.36 12.53 -5.06
CA VAL A 442 4.23 13.48 -4.94
C VAL A 442 4.14 14.41 -6.13
N GLU A 443 2.93 14.71 -6.58
CA GLU A 443 2.69 15.79 -7.52
C GLU A 443 2.92 17.15 -6.84
N VAL A 444 3.61 18.05 -7.53
CA VAL A 444 3.72 19.47 -7.16
C VAL A 444 3.12 20.32 -8.28
N SER A 445 2.68 21.53 -7.95
CA SER A 445 2.12 22.44 -8.95
C SER A 445 3.18 22.82 -9.99
N SER A 446 2.93 22.48 -11.26
CA SER A 446 3.72 22.96 -12.41
C SER A 446 3.42 24.44 -12.74
N GLY A 447 2.26 24.93 -12.31
CA GLY A 447 1.71 26.23 -12.69
C GLY A 447 1.13 26.31 -14.10
N HIS A 448 1.31 25.27 -14.92
CA HIS A 448 0.97 25.24 -16.35
C HIS A 448 -0.08 24.15 -16.66
N GLN A 449 -0.97 24.40 -17.61
CA GLN A 449 -2.04 23.44 -17.95
C GLN A 449 -1.55 22.24 -18.76
N ASP A 450 -0.53 22.42 -19.60
CA ASP A 450 0.01 21.32 -20.42
C ASP A 450 1.05 20.45 -19.71
N TYR A 451 1.41 20.75 -18.46
CA TYR A 451 2.50 20.07 -17.76
C TYR A 451 2.09 19.60 -16.37
N VAL A 452 2.66 18.46 -15.97
CA VAL A 452 2.69 17.96 -14.60
C VAL A 452 4.11 18.06 -14.05
N ALA A 453 4.22 18.16 -12.74
CA ALA A 453 5.49 18.14 -12.04
C ALA A 453 5.40 17.20 -10.85
N PHE A 454 6.43 16.38 -10.66
CA PHE A 454 6.48 15.39 -9.59
C PHE A 454 7.83 15.44 -8.89
N VAL A 455 7.85 15.21 -7.59
CA VAL A 455 9.08 15.11 -6.81
C VAL A 455 9.18 13.68 -6.29
N PRO A 456 10.08 12.85 -6.83
CA PRO A 456 10.43 11.57 -6.24
C PRO A 456 11.55 11.74 -5.20
N SER A 457 11.45 11.03 -4.09
CA SER A 457 12.48 10.91 -3.07
C SER A 457 12.91 9.47 -2.83
N GLY A 458 13.89 9.24 -1.95
CA GLY A 458 14.42 7.91 -1.64
C GLY A 458 15.68 7.57 -2.41
N TYR A 459 15.77 6.31 -2.81
CA TYR A 459 17.02 5.70 -3.26
C TYR A 459 17.39 5.94 -4.73
N ASN A 460 18.55 5.41 -5.08
CA ASN A 460 19.08 5.19 -6.43
C ASN A 460 19.71 3.79 -6.50
N GLY A 461 18.92 2.73 -6.32
CA GLY A 461 19.35 1.32 -6.42
C GLY A 461 19.35 0.57 -5.08
N ALA A 462 18.19 0.45 -4.42
CA ALA A 462 18.06 -0.26 -3.15
C ALA A 462 17.96 -1.80 -3.31
N PHE A 463 18.99 -2.41 -3.91
CA PHE A 463 18.96 -3.81 -4.38
C PHE A 463 19.68 -4.83 -3.49
N GLY A 464 19.93 -4.48 -2.22
CA GLY A 464 20.47 -5.44 -1.26
C GLY A 464 21.84 -5.99 -1.68
N ILE A 465 21.95 -7.31 -1.93
CA ILE A 465 23.22 -8.01 -2.18
C ILE A 465 23.69 -8.01 -3.65
N SER A 466 22.85 -7.65 -4.63
CA SER A 466 23.18 -7.71 -6.08
C SER A 466 24.05 -6.55 -6.62
N ARG A 467 24.78 -5.85 -5.76
CA ARG A 467 25.46 -4.60 -6.11
C ARG A 467 26.66 -4.81 -7.06
N GLY A 468 27.38 -5.92 -6.88
CA GLY A 468 28.65 -6.17 -7.57
C GLY A 468 28.49 -6.35 -9.08
N ALA A 469 27.65 -7.30 -9.51
CA ALA A 469 27.50 -7.63 -10.93
C ALA A 469 26.99 -6.44 -11.77
N VAL A 470 26.02 -5.70 -11.24
CA VAL A 470 25.44 -4.52 -11.89
C VAL A 470 26.46 -3.38 -11.96
N LEU A 471 27.20 -3.12 -10.88
CA LEU A 471 28.26 -2.10 -10.86
C LEU A 471 29.37 -2.42 -11.86
N ASP A 472 29.79 -3.69 -11.94
CA ASP A 472 30.78 -4.13 -12.90
C ASP A 472 30.27 -3.99 -14.34
N ALA A 473 28.98 -4.30 -14.59
CA ALA A 473 28.35 -4.08 -15.89
C ALA A 473 28.34 -2.59 -16.27
N ARG A 474 27.96 -1.71 -15.34
CA ARG A 474 27.99 -0.25 -15.53
C ARG A 474 29.38 0.24 -15.91
N ASN A 475 30.41 -0.16 -15.16
CA ASN A 475 31.80 0.28 -15.38
C ASN A 475 32.45 -0.32 -16.64
N ARG A 476 31.91 -1.43 -17.19
CA ARG A 476 32.32 -1.94 -18.51
C ARG A 476 31.73 -1.13 -19.68
N LEU A 477 30.51 -0.62 -19.52
CA LEU A 477 29.78 0.06 -20.57
C LEU A 477 30.03 1.58 -20.61
N TYR A 478 30.25 2.18 -19.43
CA TYR A 478 30.33 3.62 -19.27
C TYR A 478 31.51 4.03 -18.38
N SER A 479 31.93 5.27 -18.51
CA SER A 479 32.89 5.91 -17.62
C SER A 479 32.35 7.25 -17.15
N ARG A 480 32.66 7.65 -15.92
CA ARG A 480 32.27 8.98 -15.45
C ARG A 480 33.04 10.06 -16.19
N THR A 481 32.40 11.21 -16.30
CA THR A 481 32.94 12.41 -16.95
C THR A 481 34.21 12.94 -16.28
N ASP A 482 34.46 12.57 -15.02
CA ASP A 482 35.66 12.93 -14.27
C ASP A 482 36.79 11.87 -14.29
N GLY A 483 36.62 10.79 -15.06
CA GLY A 483 37.62 9.72 -15.20
C GLY A 483 37.65 8.70 -14.07
N ASN A 484 36.85 8.87 -13.00
CA ASN A 484 36.73 7.87 -11.94
C ASN A 484 35.74 6.75 -12.33
N PRO A 485 35.88 5.54 -11.76
CA PRO A 485 34.84 4.52 -11.90
C PRO A 485 33.57 4.95 -11.16
N TYR A 486 32.41 4.47 -11.62
CA TYR A 486 31.17 4.56 -10.84
C TYR A 486 31.31 3.76 -9.55
N VAL A 487 30.62 4.24 -8.51
CA VAL A 487 30.34 3.49 -7.27
C VAL A 487 28.84 3.17 -7.20
N TRP A 488 28.43 2.26 -6.32
CA TRP A 488 27.02 1.92 -6.16
C TRP A 488 26.18 3.16 -5.79
N PRO A 489 25.04 3.45 -6.47
CA PRO A 489 24.41 4.75 -6.39
C PRO A 489 23.35 4.89 -5.27
N GLN A 490 23.02 3.82 -4.52
CA GLN A 490 21.86 3.75 -3.61
C GLN A 490 21.56 5.05 -2.84
N ASP A 491 22.55 5.59 -2.13
CA ASP A 491 22.36 6.80 -1.29
C ASP A 491 23.10 8.03 -1.85
N ILE A 492 23.48 7.98 -3.14
CA ILE A 492 24.00 9.12 -3.89
C ILE A 492 22.81 9.76 -4.62
N VAL A 493 21.99 10.47 -3.84
CA VAL A 493 20.70 10.97 -4.28
C VAL A 493 20.55 12.45 -3.91
N PRO A 494 20.37 13.35 -4.89
CA PRO A 494 19.92 14.72 -4.64
C PRO A 494 18.39 14.77 -4.56
N THR A 495 17.82 15.92 -4.18
CA THR A 495 16.39 16.15 -4.46
C THR A 495 16.14 16.12 -5.96
N LYS A 496 15.12 15.37 -6.38
CA LYS A 496 14.76 15.18 -7.79
C LYS A 496 13.52 16.01 -8.14
N LEU A 497 13.35 16.34 -9.41
CA LEU A 497 12.13 16.94 -9.95
C LEU A 497 11.88 16.35 -11.33
N TYR A 498 10.70 15.78 -11.56
CA TYR A 498 10.25 15.30 -12.86
C TYR A 498 9.27 16.29 -13.45
N ILE A 499 9.44 16.64 -14.73
CA ILE A 499 8.49 17.46 -15.49
C ILE A 499 7.99 16.63 -16.67
N GLY A 500 6.67 16.46 -16.75
CA GLY A 500 5.99 15.69 -17.78
C GLY A 500 5.06 16.57 -18.61
N LYS A 501 5.08 16.40 -19.93
CA LYS A 501 4.13 17.07 -20.83
C LYS A 501 2.90 16.19 -21.00
N LYS A 502 1.74 16.69 -20.61
CA LYS A 502 0.48 15.98 -20.74
C LYS A 502 0.09 15.82 -22.21
N ASN A 503 -0.77 14.82 -22.44
CA ASN A 503 -1.36 14.53 -23.74
C ASN A 503 -0.30 14.39 -24.85
N THR A 504 0.86 13.85 -24.52
CA THR A 504 2.02 13.79 -25.42
C THR A 504 2.67 12.41 -25.31
N ASP A 505 2.81 11.71 -26.43
CA ASP A 505 3.54 10.45 -26.51
C ASP A 505 5.06 10.65 -26.39
N LYS A 506 5.82 9.57 -26.21
CA LYS A 506 7.29 9.65 -26.08
C LYS A 506 7.99 10.33 -27.27
N GLU A 507 7.44 10.24 -28.49
CA GLU A 507 7.98 10.90 -29.68
C GLU A 507 7.69 12.40 -29.72
N GLY A 508 6.86 12.91 -28.80
CA GLY A 508 6.47 14.32 -28.73
C GLY A 508 5.20 14.65 -29.51
N ASN A 509 4.46 13.65 -30.02
CA ASN A 509 3.21 13.85 -30.73
C ASN A 509 2.02 13.90 -29.75
N PRO A 510 0.91 14.57 -30.10
CA PRO A 510 -0.28 14.58 -29.27
C PRO A 510 -0.89 13.18 -29.09
N ASP A 511 -1.12 12.78 -27.84
CA ASP A 511 -1.85 11.57 -27.45
C ASP A 511 -2.60 11.81 -26.13
N SER A 512 -3.90 12.10 -26.23
CA SER A 512 -4.78 12.31 -25.08
C SER A 512 -5.58 11.06 -24.68
N VAL A 513 -5.33 9.92 -25.34
CA VAL A 513 -6.10 8.68 -25.13
C VAL A 513 -5.34 7.76 -24.19
N ASP A 514 -4.05 7.56 -24.46
CA ASP A 514 -3.18 6.73 -23.62
C ASP A 514 -3.09 7.31 -22.19
N PHE A 515 -3.24 6.43 -21.20
CA PHE A 515 -3.31 6.82 -19.80
C PHE A 515 -2.01 7.45 -19.28
N LEU A 516 -0.86 6.90 -19.65
CA LEU A 516 0.43 7.44 -19.23
C LEU A 516 0.74 8.73 -20.00
N ALA A 517 0.38 8.83 -21.28
CA ALA A 517 0.58 10.04 -22.08
C ALA A 517 -0.27 11.22 -21.58
N ARG A 518 -1.56 11.02 -21.36
CA ARG A 518 -2.46 12.09 -20.90
C ARG A 518 -2.11 12.61 -19.51
N ASN A 519 -1.55 11.76 -18.64
CA ASN A 519 -1.05 12.15 -17.32
C ASN A 519 0.41 12.60 -17.31
N GLY A 520 1.07 12.65 -18.49
CA GLY A 520 2.40 13.23 -18.64
C GLY A 520 3.57 12.35 -18.20
N PHE A 521 3.39 11.04 -18.07
CA PHE A 521 4.46 10.10 -17.71
C PHE A 521 5.29 9.62 -18.91
N GLU A 522 4.86 9.96 -20.14
CA GLU A 522 5.44 9.43 -21.39
C GLU A 522 6.50 10.33 -22.02
N HIS A 523 6.25 11.63 -21.99
CA HIS A 523 7.14 12.62 -22.53
C HIS A 523 7.56 13.55 -21.41
N GLY A 524 8.73 13.29 -20.83
CA GLY A 524 9.18 14.02 -19.65
C GLY A 524 10.69 14.05 -19.47
N ALA A 525 11.11 14.82 -18.49
CA ALA A 525 12.51 14.98 -18.12
C ALA A 525 12.65 14.93 -16.60
N LEU A 526 13.64 14.17 -16.13
CA LEU A 526 14.03 14.15 -14.73
C LEU A 526 15.18 15.14 -14.50
N TYR A 527 15.17 15.76 -13.33
CA TYR A 527 16.14 16.76 -12.91
C TYR A 527 16.68 16.40 -11.51
N GLY A 528 17.91 16.81 -11.22
CA GLY A 528 18.49 16.75 -9.87
C GLY A 528 18.91 18.14 -9.40
N PHE A 529 18.67 18.45 -8.11
CA PHE A 529 19.12 19.70 -7.50
C PHE A 529 20.65 19.72 -7.39
N ALA A 530 21.25 20.79 -7.91
CA ALA A 530 22.69 21.01 -7.93
C ALA A 530 23.04 22.38 -7.35
N VAL A 531 24.25 22.45 -6.80
CA VAL A 531 24.81 23.62 -6.13
C VAL A 531 26.26 23.82 -6.54
N ASP A 532 26.83 24.97 -6.17
CA ASP A 532 28.27 25.17 -6.23
C ASP A 532 28.97 24.34 -5.13
N CYS A 533 29.56 23.23 -5.53
CA CYS A 533 30.20 22.30 -4.61
C CYS A 533 31.58 22.77 -4.14
N MET A 534 32.10 23.88 -4.66
CA MET A 534 33.24 24.56 -4.05
C MET A 534 32.85 25.29 -2.77
N VAL A 535 31.55 25.58 -2.59
CA VAL A 535 31.00 26.25 -1.40
C VAL A 535 30.30 25.23 -0.48
N THR A 536 29.44 24.37 -1.04
CA THR A 536 28.62 23.41 -0.28
C THR A 536 28.63 22.02 -0.93
N ALA A 537 29.68 21.24 -0.67
CA ALA A 537 29.89 19.95 -1.35
C ALA A 537 29.00 18.79 -0.86
N SER A 538 28.70 18.72 0.44
CA SER A 538 27.93 17.65 1.07
C SER A 538 26.67 18.22 1.72
N ARG A 539 25.52 17.64 1.37
CA ARG A 539 24.23 18.01 1.96
C ARG A 539 24.24 17.72 3.46
N ASP A 540 24.69 16.53 3.88
CA ASP A 540 24.67 16.14 5.30
C ASP A 540 25.64 16.96 6.14
N ALA A 541 26.87 17.18 5.65
CA ALA A 541 27.85 17.97 6.38
C ALA A 541 27.38 19.42 6.58
N TRP A 542 26.70 20.01 5.59
CA TRP A 542 26.14 21.35 5.71
C TRP A 542 25.08 21.41 6.83
N HIS A 543 24.15 20.45 6.87
CA HIS A 543 23.06 20.42 7.86
C HIS A 543 23.52 20.27 9.31
N LYS A 544 24.71 19.71 9.56
CA LYS A 544 25.31 19.62 10.91
C LYS A 544 25.78 20.97 11.46
N THR A 545 25.96 21.96 10.58
CA THR A 545 26.45 23.30 10.95
C THR A 545 25.46 24.42 10.64
N ALA A 546 24.41 24.12 9.88
CA ALA A 546 23.37 25.07 9.52
C ALA A 546 22.48 25.45 10.71
N SER A 547 21.91 26.65 10.64
CA SER A 547 20.84 27.13 11.51
C SER A 547 19.50 27.08 10.79
N ALA A 548 18.41 26.92 11.53
CA ALA A 548 17.06 27.01 10.97
C ALA A 548 16.88 28.37 10.27
N GLY A 549 16.41 28.35 9.03
CA GLY A 549 16.27 29.53 8.16
C GLY A 549 17.45 29.80 7.24
N ASP A 550 18.58 29.08 7.39
CA ASP A 550 19.66 29.15 6.41
C ASP A 550 19.19 28.66 5.04
N THR A 551 19.82 29.20 4.00
CA THR A 551 19.42 28.90 2.62
C THR A 551 20.60 28.44 1.77
N VAL A 552 20.28 27.60 0.78
CA VAL A 552 21.22 27.17 -0.27
C VAL A 552 20.60 27.51 -1.62
N ARG A 553 21.29 28.34 -2.40
CA ARG A 553 20.89 28.67 -3.77
C ARG A 553 21.45 27.63 -4.74
N GLY A 554 20.60 27.16 -5.64
CA GLY A 554 20.98 26.18 -6.64
C GLY A 554 20.02 26.16 -7.82
N ALA A 555 20.03 25.07 -8.56
CA ALA A 555 19.07 24.83 -9.62
C ALA A 555 18.89 23.31 -9.82
N PHE A 556 17.70 22.92 -10.26
CA PHE A 556 17.45 21.59 -10.78
C PHE A 556 17.98 21.51 -12.21
N TYR A 557 18.93 20.62 -12.48
CA TYR A 557 19.48 20.40 -13.83
C TYR A 557 18.94 19.13 -14.44
N LYS A 558 18.60 19.23 -15.73
CA LYS A 558 18.06 18.14 -16.52
C LYS A 558 19.08 17.00 -16.66
N LEU A 559 18.65 15.77 -16.45
CA LEU A 559 19.44 14.58 -16.73
C LEU A 559 19.55 14.33 -18.24
N ARG A 560 20.63 13.67 -18.67
CA ARG A 560 20.77 13.25 -20.08
C ARG A 560 19.85 12.06 -20.36
N TRP A 561 19.69 11.20 -19.36
CA TRP A 561 18.78 10.07 -19.35
C TRP A 561 17.32 10.52 -19.40
N GLN A 562 16.53 9.79 -20.19
CA GLN A 562 15.07 9.87 -20.22
C GLN A 562 14.54 8.45 -20.42
N ALA A 563 13.48 8.11 -19.69
CA ALA A 563 12.77 6.85 -19.89
C ALA A 563 12.27 6.73 -21.34
N GLN A 564 12.40 5.55 -21.92
CA GLN A 564 11.93 5.27 -23.28
C GLN A 564 10.74 4.30 -23.23
N ARG A 565 9.60 4.70 -23.81
CA ARG A 565 8.39 3.86 -23.84
C ARG A 565 8.67 2.51 -24.50
N GLY A 566 8.26 1.45 -23.80
CA GLY A 566 8.32 0.05 -24.26
C GLY A 566 9.73 -0.54 -24.27
N VAL A 567 10.74 0.25 -23.92
CA VAL A 567 12.12 -0.20 -23.81
C VAL A 567 12.37 -0.61 -22.37
N VAL A 568 12.77 -1.86 -22.20
CA VAL A 568 13.12 -2.42 -20.89
C VAL A 568 14.56 -2.88 -20.97
N GLU A 569 15.41 -2.27 -20.16
CA GLU A 569 16.84 -2.52 -20.08
C GLU A 569 17.23 -2.86 -18.63
N GLY A 570 18.46 -3.37 -18.45
CA GLY A 570 19.01 -3.62 -17.12
C GLY A 570 19.33 -2.33 -16.39
N PHE A 571 19.34 -2.37 -15.05
CA PHE A 571 19.58 -1.20 -14.21
C PHE A 571 20.93 -0.50 -14.46
N GLU A 572 21.91 -1.17 -15.08
CA GLU A 572 23.18 -0.55 -15.50
C GLU A 572 23.00 0.59 -16.53
N HIS A 573 21.83 0.68 -17.18
CA HIS A 573 21.45 1.73 -18.13
C HIS A 573 20.62 2.87 -17.51
N ASP A 574 20.23 2.75 -16.25
CA ASP A 574 19.26 3.64 -15.60
C ASP A 574 19.81 5.05 -15.28
N GLY A 575 18.91 6.02 -15.12
CA GLY A 575 19.24 7.42 -14.83
C GLY A 575 19.84 7.65 -13.43
N SER A 576 19.64 6.72 -12.49
CA SER A 576 20.16 6.79 -11.12
C SER A 576 21.69 6.91 -11.04
N TRP A 577 22.43 6.50 -12.08
CA TRP A 577 23.88 6.63 -12.14
C TRP A 577 24.36 8.05 -12.46
N GLU A 578 23.53 8.90 -13.10
CA GLU A 578 23.96 10.22 -13.57
C GLU A 578 24.24 11.23 -12.45
N PHE A 579 23.70 11.01 -11.26
CA PHE A 579 23.93 11.88 -10.10
C PHE A 579 25.39 11.85 -9.58
N GLN A 580 26.22 10.96 -10.14
CA GLN A 580 27.67 10.91 -9.90
C GLN A 580 28.48 11.79 -10.88
N ASP A 581 27.88 12.26 -11.96
CA ASP A 581 28.51 13.16 -12.93
C ASP A 581 28.27 14.63 -12.58
N ALA A 582 29.05 15.52 -13.19
CA ALA A 582 28.74 16.95 -13.17
C ALA A 582 27.43 17.20 -13.94
N PRO A 583 26.51 18.05 -13.45
CA PRO A 583 25.28 18.37 -14.16
C PRO A 583 25.59 19.03 -15.50
N LYS A 584 24.99 18.53 -16.58
CA LYS A 584 25.23 19.06 -17.93
C LYS A 584 24.71 20.50 -18.02
N GLY A 585 25.55 21.40 -18.53
CA GLY A 585 25.20 22.82 -18.70
C GLY A 585 25.33 23.67 -17.44
N ALA A 586 25.70 23.09 -16.29
CA ALA A 586 25.99 23.85 -15.08
C ALA A 586 27.34 24.59 -15.17
N PRO A 587 27.54 25.67 -14.40
CA PRO A 587 28.83 26.32 -14.26
C PRO A 587 29.92 25.35 -13.75
N ALA A 588 31.18 25.64 -14.09
CA ALA A 588 32.31 24.86 -13.59
C ALA A 588 32.32 24.84 -12.05
N GLY A 589 32.58 23.67 -11.46
CA GLY A 589 32.58 23.46 -10.00
C GLY A 589 31.23 23.00 -9.42
N TRP A 590 30.15 23.05 -10.19
CA TRP A 590 28.83 22.59 -9.72
C TRP A 590 28.72 21.08 -9.70
N CYS A 591 27.99 20.55 -8.71
CA CYS A 591 27.66 19.15 -8.61
C CYS A 591 26.23 18.96 -8.06
N PHE A 592 25.64 17.78 -8.32
CA PHE A 592 24.39 17.41 -7.66
C PHE A 592 24.58 17.39 -6.14
N TRP A 593 23.63 17.99 -5.39
CA TRP A 593 23.74 18.16 -3.95
C TRP A 593 23.38 16.88 -3.20
N ASN A 594 24.27 15.90 -3.31
CA ASN A 594 24.17 14.59 -2.70
C ASN A 594 24.52 14.64 -1.20
N SER A 595 24.05 13.64 -0.47
CA SER A 595 24.27 13.43 0.97
C SER A 595 25.74 13.58 1.38
N ASN A 596 26.61 12.70 0.87
CA ASN A 596 28.05 12.66 1.12
C ASN A 596 28.87 12.79 -0.19
N GLY A 597 28.37 13.61 -1.11
CA GLY A 597 28.98 13.82 -2.42
C GLY A 597 28.77 12.65 -3.39
N LYS A 598 29.51 12.67 -4.51
CA LYS A 598 29.32 11.77 -5.67
C LYS A 598 30.06 10.42 -5.60
N ASN A 599 30.80 10.16 -4.53
CA ASN A 599 31.69 8.99 -4.41
C ASN A 599 31.36 8.12 -3.21
N SER A 600 30.38 8.49 -2.40
CA SER A 600 30.12 7.84 -1.12
C SER A 600 28.67 8.02 -0.74
N ARG A 601 28.12 6.97 -0.10
CA ARG A 601 26.80 7.02 0.52
C ARG A 601 26.77 7.97 1.72
N GLY A 602 25.58 8.48 2.01
CA GLY A 602 25.22 9.27 3.19
C GLY A 602 23.75 9.02 3.54
N ALA A 603 23.09 9.96 4.18
CA ALA A 603 21.65 9.87 4.43
C ALA A 603 20.85 10.00 3.11
N LYS A 604 19.87 9.12 2.88
CA LYS A 604 18.96 9.24 1.73
C LYS A 604 18.03 10.45 1.88
N THR A 605 17.48 10.90 0.76
CA THR A 605 16.35 11.83 0.79
C THR A 605 15.11 11.05 1.20
N GLU A 606 14.32 11.59 2.12
CA GLU A 606 13.16 10.87 2.67
C GLU A 606 11.86 11.46 2.16
N HIS A 607 10.79 11.37 2.94
CA HIS A 607 9.48 11.85 2.57
C HIS A 607 9.43 13.27 2.05
N VAL A 608 8.59 13.40 1.03
CA VAL A 608 8.25 14.66 0.38
C VAL A 608 6.78 14.97 0.57
N SER A 609 6.48 16.26 0.63
CA SER A 609 5.11 16.76 0.63
C SER A 609 5.00 18.02 -0.22
N PRO A 610 3.98 18.11 -1.08
CA PRO A 610 3.78 19.31 -1.88
C PRO A 610 3.29 20.45 -1.00
N ASP A 611 3.47 21.68 -1.48
CA ASP A 611 2.83 22.84 -0.90
C ASP A 611 1.29 22.71 -1.00
N PRO A 612 0.57 22.62 0.13
CA PRO A 612 -0.86 22.39 0.14
C PRO A 612 -1.67 23.55 -0.46
N ARG A 613 -1.05 24.72 -0.68
CA ARG A 613 -1.65 25.90 -1.29
C ARG A 613 -1.37 26.02 -2.80
N GLY A 614 -0.68 25.04 -3.38
CA GLY A 614 -0.40 24.99 -4.82
C GLY A 614 0.77 25.88 -5.27
N GLY A 615 1.63 26.30 -4.33
CA GLY A 615 2.90 26.93 -4.65
C GLY A 615 3.89 25.96 -5.31
N HIS A 616 4.90 26.48 -5.98
CA HIS A 616 5.95 25.72 -6.67
C HIS A 616 7.05 25.33 -5.69
N ARG A 617 6.66 24.60 -4.64
CA ARG A 617 7.50 24.25 -3.51
C ARG A 617 7.26 22.83 -3.06
N VAL A 618 8.30 22.21 -2.51
CA VAL A 618 8.22 20.89 -1.91
C VAL A 618 8.98 20.86 -0.60
N LEU A 619 8.36 20.32 0.43
CA LEU A 619 9.02 19.95 1.69
C LEU A 619 9.69 18.60 1.49
N GLN A 620 10.93 18.43 1.95
CA GLN A 620 11.64 17.15 1.89
C GLN A 620 12.41 16.87 3.18
N GLY A 621 12.32 15.61 3.63
CA GLY A 621 13.02 15.05 4.78
C GLY A 621 14.31 14.30 4.41
N SER A 622 14.94 13.73 5.42
CA SER A 622 16.19 12.98 5.30
C SER A 622 16.30 11.99 6.46
N THR A 623 16.93 10.84 6.21
CA THR A 623 17.27 9.89 7.27
C THR A 623 18.20 10.47 8.33
N ALA A 624 18.98 11.51 8.00
CA ALA A 624 19.79 12.22 8.99
C ALA A 624 18.98 13.12 9.96
N GLY A 625 17.65 13.17 9.86
CA GLY A 625 16.80 13.91 10.79
C GLY A 625 16.65 15.41 10.53
N TYR A 626 17.05 15.89 9.34
CA TYR A 626 16.78 17.27 8.91
C TYR A 626 15.70 17.35 7.83
N PHE A 627 15.08 18.50 7.70
CA PHE A 627 14.11 18.78 6.64
C PHE A 627 14.05 20.26 6.28
N GLY A 628 13.63 20.53 5.04
CA GLY A 628 13.49 21.87 4.51
C GLY A 628 12.70 21.93 3.22
N VAL A 629 12.48 23.15 2.74
CA VAL A 629 11.64 23.42 1.56
C VAL A 629 12.51 23.87 0.40
N TYR A 630 12.30 23.24 -0.75
CA TYR A 630 12.82 23.71 -2.04
C TYR A 630 11.76 24.59 -2.71
N ASP A 631 12.13 25.81 -3.05
CA ASP A 631 11.30 26.74 -3.80
C ASP A 631 11.84 26.90 -5.23
N PHE A 632 11.03 26.53 -6.21
CA PHE A 632 11.30 26.60 -7.65
C PHE A 632 10.24 27.43 -8.37
N SER A 633 9.82 28.55 -7.77
CA SER A 633 8.77 29.46 -8.28
C SER A 633 8.99 30.02 -9.69
N SER A 634 10.18 29.85 -10.27
CA SER A 634 10.44 30.19 -11.67
C SER A 634 9.91 29.17 -12.67
N LEU A 635 9.55 27.96 -12.25
CA LEU A 635 9.12 26.86 -13.13
C LEU A 635 8.05 27.28 -14.15
N PRO A 636 6.93 27.94 -13.79
CA PRO A 636 5.86 28.22 -14.74
C PRO A 636 6.29 29.09 -15.93
N SER A 637 7.23 30.02 -15.73
CA SER A 637 7.71 30.90 -16.81
C SER A 637 8.76 30.24 -17.70
N LEU A 638 9.31 29.10 -17.28
CA LEU A 638 10.30 28.32 -18.03
C LEU A 638 9.65 27.23 -18.90
N LEU A 639 8.40 26.86 -18.64
CA LEU A 639 7.68 25.86 -19.42
C LEU A 639 7.19 26.47 -20.74
N GLY A 640 7.49 25.78 -21.85
CA GLY A 640 7.21 26.25 -23.21
C GLY A 640 7.13 25.09 -24.20
N SER A 641 7.72 25.20 -25.39
CA SER A 641 7.73 24.10 -26.37
C SER A 641 8.68 22.96 -26.01
N SER A 642 9.73 23.24 -25.24
CA SER A 642 10.76 22.29 -24.80
C SER A 642 10.92 22.33 -23.28
N PHE A 643 11.41 21.23 -22.71
CA PHE A 643 11.80 21.19 -21.29
C PHE A 643 13.01 22.12 -21.04
N PRO A 644 13.02 22.89 -19.94
CA PRO A 644 14.17 23.75 -19.60
C PRO A 644 15.42 22.91 -19.30
N ASP A 645 16.61 23.42 -19.60
CA ASP A 645 17.86 22.72 -19.23
C ASP A 645 18.15 22.82 -17.71
N SER A 646 17.70 23.91 -17.08
CA SER A 646 17.81 24.13 -15.64
C SER A 646 16.63 24.94 -15.08
N ILE A 647 16.24 24.67 -13.84
CA ILE A 647 15.19 25.39 -13.11
C ILE A 647 15.80 25.96 -11.82
N PRO A 648 15.99 27.29 -11.71
CA PRO A 648 16.49 27.92 -10.50
C PRO A 648 15.64 27.60 -9.28
N ALA A 649 16.30 27.30 -8.16
CA ALA A 649 15.64 26.99 -6.91
C ALA A 649 16.44 27.44 -5.68
N THR A 650 15.74 27.67 -4.57
CA THR A 650 16.35 27.94 -3.26
C THR A 650 15.85 26.94 -2.26
N TYR A 651 16.77 26.26 -1.58
CA TYR A 651 16.48 25.44 -0.42
C TYR A 651 16.52 26.30 0.85
N THR A 652 15.52 26.15 1.72
CA THR A 652 15.50 26.74 3.07
C THR A 652 15.34 25.64 4.10
N VAL A 653 16.30 25.52 5.02
CA VAL A 653 16.22 24.53 6.10
C VAL A 653 15.27 25.00 7.19
N TYR A 654 14.31 24.15 7.58
CA TYR A 654 13.40 24.45 8.70
C TYR A 654 13.92 23.83 10.00
N GLN A 655 14.47 22.62 9.90
CA GLN A 655 15.13 21.93 11.01
C GLN A 655 16.42 21.30 10.50
N PRO A 656 17.60 21.85 10.86
CA PRO A 656 18.88 21.20 10.61
C PRO A 656 19.07 20.02 11.56
N GLU A 657 20.17 19.26 11.39
CA GLU A 657 20.58 18.17 12.30
C GLU A 657 21.09 18.78 13.63
N SER A 658 20.17 19.34 14.42
CA SER A 658 20.45 20.11 15.62
C SER A 658 19.47 19.81 16.77
N ASP A 659 19.78 20.26 17.98
CA ASP A 659 19.01 19.96 19.19
C ASP A 659 17.57 20.51 19.13
N VAL A 660 16.58 19.63 19.29
CA VAL A 660 15.15 19.94 19.27
C VAL A 660 14.46 19.89 20.63
N ARG A 661 15.18 19.56 21.72
CA ARG A 661 14.56 19.32 23.05
C ARG A 661 13.72 20.48 23.57
N ASN A 662 14.18 21.70 23.33
CA ASN A 662 13.51 22.93 23.75
C ASN A 662 12.39 23.36 22.80
N LEU A 663 12.29 22.72 21.64
CA LEU A 663 11.26 22.96 20.63
C LEU A 663 10.06 22.01 20.80
N ILE A 664 10.25 20.90 21.52
CA ILE A 664 9.22 19.86 21.76
C ILE A 664 8.38 20.18 23.00
N GLU A 665 7.07 20.23 22.79
CA GLU A 665 6.02 20.28 23.81
C GLU A 665 5.41 18.90 24.03
N LEU A 666 5.66 18.33 25.21
CA LEU A 666 5.10 17.03 25.58
C LEU A 666 3.65 17.10 26.09
N GLY A 667 3.18 18.27 26.51
CA GLY A 667 1.84 18.45 27.07
C GLY A 667 1.50 17.53 28.25
N GLY A 668 2.51 17.07 29.02
CA GLY A 668 2.34 16.17 30.16
C GLY A 668 2.40 14.67 29.84
N ALA A 669 2.66 14.29 28.59
CA ALA A 669 2.80 12.90 28.16
C ALA A 669 4.25 12.57 27.69
N GLY A 670 4.44 11.49 26.93
CA GLY A 670 5.71 11.10 26.34
C GLY A 670 6.74 10.61 27.36
N ILE A 671 6.30 9.94 28.43
CA ILE A 671 7.20 9.29 29.40
C ILE A 671 7.67 7.94 28.85
N ARG A 672 8.95 7.63 29.02
CA ARG A 672 9.59 6.37 28.60
C ARG A 672 9.65 5.38 29.76
N ALA A 673 9.85 4.09 29.45
CA ALA A 673 10.02 3.03 30.45
C ALA A 673 11.15 3.29 31.46
N ASP A 674 12.20 4.03 31.06
CA ASP A 674 13.33 4.37 31.94
C ASP A 674 13.13 5.66 32.76
N GLY A 675 11.92 6.23 32.75
CA GLY A 675 11.56 7.44 33.49
C GLY A 675 11.99 8.76 32.82
N ASN A 676 12.74 8.71 31.71
CA ASN A 676 12.99 9.90 30.88
C ASN A 676 11.80 10.17 29.95
N ASN A 677 11.96 11.10 29.00
CA ASN A 677 10.86 11.51 28.12
C ASN A 677 11.26 11.57 26.63
N GLN A 678 10.24 11.66 25.78
CA GLN A 678 10.33 11.65 24.33
C GLN A 678 10.80 12.98 23.71
N LYS A 679 11.41 13.89 24.48
CA LYS A 679 12.20 15.00 23.90
C LYS A 679 13.50 14.50 23.26
N MET A 680 13.92 13.29 23.60
CA MET A 680 15.06 12.59 23.04
C MET A 680 14.57 11.33 22.32
N MET A 681 15.16 11.05 21.18
CA MET A 681 15.05 9.76 20.50
C MET A 681 16.18 8.86 20.97
N ARG A 682 15.93 7.56 21.15
CA ARG A 682 16.97 6.60 21.56
C ARG A 682 17.12 5.48 20.55
N ASP A 683 18.07 5.60 19.63
CA ASP A 683 18.58 4.47 18.85
C ASP A 683 19.86 3.90 19.46
N THR A 684 20.29 2.72 19.00
CA THR A 684 21.65 2.18 19.23
C THR A 684 22.24 2.33 20.65
N SER A 685 21.38 2.31 21.68
CA SER A 685 21.66 2.52 23.12
C SER A 685 22.01 3.96 23.56
N ARG A 686 21.96 4.95 22.67
CA ARG A 686 22.29 6.36 22.92
C ARG A 686 21.06 7.28 22.78
N ASP A 687 20.92 8.24 23.68
CA ASP A 687 19.96 9.33 23.52
C ASP A 687 20.48 10.39 22.52
N LYS A 688 19.68 10.70 21.50
CA LYS A 688 19.87 11.74 20.49
C LYS A 688 18.92 12.91 20.76
N SER A 689 19.47 14.12 20.69
CA SER A 689 18.73 15.37 20.85
C SER A 689 18.19 15.93 19.55
N THR A 690 18.50 15.31 18.42
CA THR A 690 18.01 15.64 17.09
C THR A 690 16.75 14.82 16.79
N PHE A 691 16.10 15.10 15.65
CA PHE A 691 15.33 14.05 14.99
C PHE A 691 16.30 13.03 14.37
N GLU A 692 15.78 11.87 14.02
CA GLU A 692 16.45 10.82 13.25
C GLU A 692 15.41 10.18 12.32
N ASP A 693 15.82 9.76 11.13
CA ASP A 693 15.00 8.95 10.22
C ASP A 693 13.58 9.52 10.06
N VAL A 694 13.48 10.77 9.59
CA VAL A 694 12.19 11.43 9.36
C VAL A 694 11.51 10.80 8.16
N ASP A 695 10.88 9.67 8.41
CA ASP A 695 10.28 8.77 7.43
C ASP A 695 8.77 8.98 7.26
N GLY A 696 8.14 9.87 8.03
CA GLY A 696 6.75 10.29 7.78
C GLY A 696 6.66 11.80 7.68
N MET A 697 6.30 12.35 6.51
CA MET A 697 6.12 13.81 6.42
C MET A 697 5.00 14.25 5.49
N GLU A 698 4.16 15.15 6.01
CA GLU A 698 3.04 15.76 5.28
C GLU A 698 2.88 17.23 5.66
N TRP A 699 2.71 18.10 4.67
CA TRP A 699 2.47 19.54 4.81
C TRP A 699 1.01 19.85 4.55
N ILE A 700 0.31 20.28 5.60
CA ILE A 700 -1.10 20.63 5.52
C ILE A 700 -1.32 22.15 5.73
N ALA A 701 -2.29 22.69 5.00
CA ALA A 701 -2.77 24.07 5.19
C ALA A 701 -3.92 24.11 6.18
N ALA A 702 -4.00 25.17 6.97
CA ALA A 702 -5.11 25.46 7.87
C ALA A 702 -5.62 26.90 7.68
N ALA A 703 -6.76 27.18 8.30
CA ALA A 703 -7.40 28.51 8.29
C ALA A 703 -6.43 29.62 8.73
N ASN A 704 -6.77 30.86 8.35
CA ASN A 704 -6.02 32.08 8.69
C ASN A 704 -4.59 32.09 8.15
N GLY A 705 -4.33 31.40 7.04
CA GLY A 705 -3.02 31.37 6.38
C GLY A 705 -1.96 30.59 7.16
N GLN A 706 -2.35 29.73 8.10
CA GLN A 706 -1.44 28.91 8.89
C GLN A 706 -1.14 27.60 8.19
N ASP A 707 0.07 27.10 8.36
CA ASP A 707 0.53 25.85 7.78
C ASP A 707 1.16 24.98 8.88
N TYR A 708 1.07 23.67 8.71
CA TYR A 708 1.57 22.69 9.67
C TYR A 708 2.30 21.54 8.96
N PHE A 709 3.34 21.02 9.60
CA PHE A 709 3.99 19.78 9.22
C PHE A 709 3.57 18.68 10.18
N ILE A 710 3.19 17.54 9.64
CA ILE A 710 3.05 16.29 10.37
C ILE A 710 4.37 15.55 10.17
N ILE A 711 4.98 15.10 11.26
CA ILE A 711 6.32 14.50 11.26
C ILE A 711 6.24 13.17 12.01
N HIS A 712 6.69 12.10 11.38
CA HIS A 712 6.90 10.79 11.98
C HIS A 712 8.36 10.41 11.83
N GLU A 713 8.90 9.76 12.84
CA GLU A 713 10.24 9.17 12.78
C GLU A 713 10.14 7.65 12.67
N ASP A 714 11.13 7.06 12.00
CA ASP A 714 11.40 5.61 11.93
C ASP A 714 12.85 5.30 12.36
N GLY A 715 13.29 5.89 13.46
CA GLY A 715 14.69 5.77 13.87
C GLY A 715 15.04 4.49 14.64
N GLY A 716 14.09 3.58 14.82
CA GLY A 716 14.22 2.44 15.72
C GLY A 716 14.34 2.85 17.19
N ASN A 717 13.59 3.86 17.62
CA ASN A 717 13.52 4.35 19.00
C ASN A 717 13.13 3.21 19.96
N TRP A 718 14.00 2.94 20.93
CA TRP A 718 13.84 1.81 21.84
C TRP A 718 12.58 1.91 22.70
N TYR A 719 12.08 3.12 22.93
CA TYR A 719 10.88 3.36 23.75
C TYR A 719 9.65 3.75 22.93
N GLY A 720 9.76 3.65 21.60
CA GLY A 720 8.67 3.85 20.66
C GLY A 720 8.85 5.05 19.76
N GLU A 721 8.54 4.86 18.48
CA GLU A 721 8.65 5.91 17.46
C GLU A 721 7.73 7.07 17.77
N ARG A 722 8.20 8.27 17.44
CA ARG A 722 7.55 9.52 17.85
C ARG A 722 6.77 10.12 16.69
N LYS A 723 5.56 10.56 16.99
CA LYS A 723 4.71 11.35 16.09
C LYS A 723 4.62 12.79 16.58
N PHE A 724 4.79 13.75 15.68
CA PHE A 724 4.64 15.18 15.97
C PHE A 724 3.69 15.87 14.99
N LEU A 725 3.04 16.92 15.50
CA LEU A 725 2.46 18.00 14.69
C LEU A 725 3.31 19.24 14.94
N ALA A 726 3.62 20.01 13.90
CA ALA A 726 4.49 21.17 14.02
C ALA A 726 3.87 22.36 13.30
N LYS A 727 3.79 23.51 13.97
CA LYS A 727 3.36 24.75 13.30
C LYS A 727 4.53 25.31 12.50
N VAL A 728 4.33 25.59 11.22
CA VAL A 728 5.38 26.11 10.34
C VAL A 728 5.86 27.48 10.85
N GLY A 729 7.16 27.58 11.14
CA GLY A 729 7.82 28.76 11.69
C GLY A 729 9.33 28.53 11.87
N ILE A 730 10.09 29.60 12.14
CA ILE A 730 11.54 29.51 12.37
C ILE A 730 11.88 30.27 13.67
N PRO A 731 12.32 29.58 14.74
CA PRO A 731 12.39 28.12 14.87
C PRO A 731 11.00 27.47 14.87
N MET A 732 10.95 26.20 14.51
CA MET A 732 9.73 25.39 14.58
C MET A 732 9.35 25.09 16.04
N LYS A 733 8.05 24.87 16.28
CA LYS A 733 7.53 24.33 17.54
C LYS A 733 6.84 23.00 17.28
N TYR A 734 7.23 21.96 18.02
CA TYR A 734 6.77 20.58 17.83
C TYR A 734 5.85 20.15 18.98
N TYR A 735 4.69 19.62 18.63
CA TYR A 735 3.70 19.08 19.56
C TYR A 735 3.76 17.55 19.49
N PHE A 736 4.21 16.90 20.56
CA PHE A 736 4.29 15.44 20.64
C PHE A 736 2.90 14.81 20.66
N VAL A 737 2.52 14.07 19.64
CA VAL A 737 1.16 13.52 19.49
C VAL A 737 1.04 12.17 20.19
N ALA A 738 1.93 11.24 19.87
CA ALA A 738 1.90 9.86 20.36
C ALA A 738 3.27 9.19 20.17
N GLN A 739 3.45 8.04 20.84
CA GLN A 739 4.53 7.08 20.58
C GLN A 739 3.96 5.69 20.25
N SER A 740 4.76 4.81 19.64
CA SER A 740 4.36 3.41 19.48
C SER A 740 5.55 2.45 19.37
N GLY A 741 5.41 1.26 19.94
CA GLY A 741 6.39 0.18 19.84
C GLY A 741 7.68 0.47 20.61
N GLY A 742 8.76 -0.19 20.19
CA GLY A 742 10.09 -0.05 20.75
C GLY A 742 10.51 -1.28 21.58
N ARG A 743 11.74 -1.77 21.35
CA ARG A 743 12.26 -2.97 22.03
C ARG A 743 12.38 -2.89 23.55
N ALA A 744 12.30 -1.70 24.12
CA ALA A 744 12.35 -1.41 25.55
C ALA A 744 11.05 -0.79 26.07
N ASN A 745 10.02 -0.66 25.23
CA ASN A 745 8.68 -0.27 25.66
C ASN A 745 8.07 -1.38 26.53
N THR A 746 7.44 -1.00 27.63
CA THR A 746 6.94 -1.98 28.62
C THR A 746 5.82 -2.86 28.10
N ARG A 747 4.97 -2.37 27.19
CA ARG A 747 3.91 -3.17 26.56
C ARG A 747 4.49 -4.19 25.59
N GLU A 748 5.45 -3.77 24.78
CA GLU A 748 6.18 -4.65 23.86
C GLU A 748 6.92 -5.76 24.62
N LEU A 749 7.56 -5.43 25.76
CA LEU A 749 8.23 -6.41 26.62
C LEU A 749 7.25 -7.35 27.33
N ALA A 750 6.06 -6.87 27.67
CA ALA A 750 5.00 -7.70 28.25
C ALA A 750 4.31 -8.61 27.21
N GLY A 751 4.63 -8.44 25.92
CA GLY A 751 4.02 -9.21 24.83
C GLY A 751 2.55 -8.89 24.62
N VAL A 752 2.12 -7.66 24.88
CA VAL A 752 0.71 -7.24 24.79
C VAL A 752 0.49 -6.24 23.65
N SER A 753 -0.64 -6.35 22.97
CA SER A 753 -1.06 -5.42 21.92
C SER A 753 -2.51 -4.98 22.12
N SER A 754 -2.93 -3.92 21.42
CA SER A 754 -4.35 -3.50 21.43
C SER A 754 -5.25 -4.49 20.66
N VAL A 755 -4.64 -5.39 19.89
CA VAL A 755 -5.29 -6.53 19.27
C VAL A 755 -4.75 -7.80 19.95
N ALA A 756 -5.62 -8.63 20.51
CA ALA A 756 -5.18 -9.75 21.34
C ALA A 756 -4.44 -10.82 20.52
N GLY A 757 -3.38 -11.40 21.10
CA GLY A 757 -2.67 -12.57 20.56
C GLY A 757 -1.77 -12.31 19.35
N VAL A 758 -1.60 -11.05 18.92
CA VAL A 758 -0.84 -10.73 17.69
C VAL A 758 0.61 -10.33 17.95
N ASN A 759 1.00 -10.02 19.19
CA ASN A 759 2.38 -9.63 19.50
C ASN A 759 3.33 -10.83 19.32
N GLY A 760 4.33 -10.70 18.45
CA GLY A 760 5.34 -11.71 18.17
C GLY A 760 6.68 -11.47 18.86
N GLY A 761 6.72 -10.56 19.83
CA GLY A 761 7.90 -10.12 20.58
C GLY A 761 8.26 -8.66 20.31
N ALA A 762 8.90 -8.04 21.30
CA ALA A 762 9.23 -6.62 21.31
C ALA A 762 9.98 -6.17 20.04
N GLY A 763 9.49 -5.11 19.39
CA GLY A 763 10.06 -4.59 18.14
C GLY A 763 9.72 -3.12 17.88
N SER A 764 10.27 -2.57 16.80
CA SER A 764 9.91 -1.22 16.33
C SER A 764 8.51 -1.23 15.69
N HIS A 765 7.83 -0.12 15.85
CA HIS A 765 6.67 0.29 15.08
C HIS A 765 7.08 1.49 14.24
N GLU A 766 6.18 2.01 13.43
CA GLU A 766 6.41 3.23 12.68
C GLU A 766 5.07 3.94 12.48
N PHE A 767 5.04 5.26 12.67
CA PHE A 767 3.94 6.01 12.06
C PHE A 767 4.37 6.37 10.66
N SER A 768 3.48 6.13 9.71
CA SER A 768 3.71 6.41 8.31
C SER A 768 2.49 7.10 7.74
N GLY A 769 2.67 7.85 6.65
CA GLY A 769 1.59 8.48 5.90
C GLY A 769 0.65 9.43 6.67
N ALA A 770 0.27 10.53 6.05
CA ALA A 770 -0.84 11.33 6.57
C ALA A 770 -1.65 11.93 5.44
N PHE A 771 -2.95 12.10 5.68
CA PHE A 771 -3.83 12.73 4.70
C PHE A 771 -4.91 13.56 5.39
N ASP A 772 -5.06 14.82 4.95
CA ASP A 772 -6.10 15.70 5.46
C ASP A 772 -7.47 15.34 4.86
N LEU A 773 -8.41 14.92 5.71
CA LEU A 773 -9.78 14.60 5.30
C LEU A 773 -10.70 15.83 5.31
N SER A 774 -10.27 16.95 5.87
CA SER A 774 -11.15 18.09 6.16
C SER A 774 -11.80 18.68 4.91
N GLY A 775 -11.11 18.72 3.77
CA GLY A 775 -11.69 19.18 2.50
C GLY A 775 -12.85 18.31 2.00
N LEU A 776 -12.85 17.03 2.35
CA LEU A 776 -13.92 16.09 2.01
C LEU A 776 -15.11 16.20 2.97
N LEU A 777 -14.87 16.59 4.22
CA LEU A 777 -15.85 16.49 5.31
C LEU A 777 -16.50 17.82 5.68
N ARG A 778 -15.95 18.94 5.21
CA ARG A 778 -16.45 20.27 5.53
C ARG A 778 -17.88 20.50 5.04
N LYS A 779 -18.68 21.13 5.90
CA LYS A 779 -20.07 21.51 5.64
C LYS A 779 -20.26 23.02 5.70
N ASP A 780 -21.18 23.53 4.90
CA ASP A 780 -21.64 24.92 4.95
C ASP A 780 -22.55 25.18 6.15
N ALA A 781 -22.98 26.44 6.32
CA ALA A 781 -23.89 26.85 7.39
C ALA A 781 -25.29 26.20 7.31
N SER A 782 -25.66 25.64 6.15
CA SER A 782 -26.92 24.90 5.95
C SER A 782 -26.76 23.40 6.25
N GLY A 783 -25.56 22.94 6.60
CA GLY A 783 -25.25 21.54 6.88
C GLY A 783 -24.96 20.70 5.63
N ASN A 784 -24.84 21.31 4.45
CA ASN A 784 -24.51 20.60 3.21
C ASN A 784 -23.01 20.48 3.04
N PHE A 785 -22.56 19.36 2.49
CA PHE A 785 -21.15 19.19 2.15
C PHE A 785 -20.71 20.15 1.04
N GLU A 786 -19.59 20.85 1.26
CA GLU A 786 -19.14 21.90 0.34
C GLU A 786 -18.45 21.35 -0.91
N LEU A 787 -17.74 20.22 -0.81
CA LEU A 787 -17.02 19.62 -1.93
C LEU A 787 -17.97 18.74 -2.78
N PRO A 788 -18.16 19.07 -4.07
CA PRO A 788 -18.88 18.20 -5.00
C PRO A 788 -18.02 17.02 -5.45
N VAL A 789 -18.68 15.96 -5.93
CA VAL A 789 -18.03 14.81 -6.58
C VAL A 789 -17.37 15.27 -7.89
N LYS A 790 -16.19 14.73 -8.22
CA LYS A 790 -15.42 15.07 -9.44
C LYS A 790 -15.10 16.57 -9.55
N ASP A 791 -14.76 17.21 -8.44
CA ASP A 791 -14.22 18.56 -8.47
C ASP A 791 -12.94 18.62 -9.32
N VAL A 792 -12.85 19.64 -10.17
CA VAL A 792 -11.68 19.93 -11.02
C VAL A 792 -11.18 21.36 -10.82
N THR A 793 -11.66 22.03 -9.77
CA THR A 793 -11.38 23.44 -9.52
C THR A 793 -10.30 23.65 -8.44
N GLY A 794 -9.82 22.56 -7.83
CA GLY A 794 -8.92 22.60 -6.67
C GLY A 794 -9.65 22.95 -5.37
N LYS A 795 -10.98 22.81 -5.33
CA LYS A 795 -11.82 23.19 -4.19
C LYS A 795 -11.49 22.39 -2.93
N LYS A 796 -11.09 21.11 -3.06
CA LYS A 796 -10.66 20.28 -1.91
C LYS A 796 -9.58 20.99 -1.09
N ARG A 797 -8.50 21.45 -1.74
CA ARG A 797 -7.40 22.16 -1.08
C ARG A 797 -7.81 23.51 -0.51
N GLN A 798 -8.73 24.21 -1.18
CA GLN A 798 -9.30 25.46 -0.64
C GLN A 798 -10.08 25.21 0.66
N LEU A 799 -10.88 24.15 0.72
CA LEU A 799 -11.66 23.78 1.90
C LEU A 799 -10.75 23.29 3.05
N GLU A 800 -9.69 22.55 2.75
CA GLU A 800 -8.64 22.20 3.71
C GLU A 800 -7.99 23.46 4.29
N ALA A 801 -7.52 24.36 3.42
CA ALA A 801 -6.91 25.62 3.82
C ALA A 801 -7.86 26.57 4.56
N ALA A 802 -9.18 26.41 4.41
CA ALA A 802 -10.17 27.17 5.14
C ALA A 802 -10.52 26.56 6.50
N THR A 803 -10.09 25.33 6.79
CA THR A 803 -10.47 24.59 8.01
C THR A 803 -9.43 24.84 9.12
N PRO A 804 -9.85 25.31 10.31
CA PRO A 804 -8.95 25.47 11.46
C PRO A 804 -8.28 24.15 11.84
N ILE A 805 -7.01 24.20 12.28
CA ILE A 805 -6.23 22.99 12.60
C ILE A 805 -6.94 22.05 13.60
N ASN A 806 -7.59 22.61 14.62
CA ASN A 806 -8.29 21.84 15.67
C ASN A 806 -9.65 21.29 15.23
N GLU A 807 -10.14 21.67 14.04
CA GLU A 807 -11.35 21.14 13.43
C GLU A 807 -11.04 20.09 12.35
N LYS A 808 -9.75 19.93 11.99
CA LYS A 808 -9.35 18.94 11.00
C LYS A 808 -9.51 17.52 11.52
N THR A 809 -9.81 16.62 10.59
CA THR A 809 -9.67 15.18 10.78
C THR A 809 -8.59 14.71 9.82
N ILE A 810 -7.55 14.09 10.35
CA ILE A 810 -6.36 13.67 9.61
C ILE A 810 -6.28 12.15 9.70
N ALA A 811 -6.24 11.47 8.56
CA ALA A 811 -5.94 10.05 8.53
C ALA A 811 -4.43 9.83 8.66
N VAL A 812 -4.03 8.79 9.39
CA VAL A 812 -2.64 8.48 9.75
C VAL A 812 -2.46 6.97 9.72
N ASN A 813 -1.36 6.47 9.17
CA ASN A 813 -1.02 5.06 9.28
C ASN A 813 -0.11 4.79 10.49
N LEU A 814 -0.22 3.57 11.01
CA LEU A 814 0.63 3.06 12.08
C LEU A 814 1.01 1.62 11.73
N GLN A 815 2.26 1.44 11.34
CA GLN A 815 2.91 0.15 11.16
C GLN A 815 3.27 -0.43 12.51
N ALA A 816 2.95 -1.70 12.75
CA ALA A 816 3.30 -2.39 13.98
C ALA A 816 4.05 -3.69 13.64
N HIS A 817 5.35 -3.59 13.35
CA HIS A 817 6.15 -4.72 12.87
C HIS A 817 6.30 -5.86 13.89
N SER A 818 6.07 -5.59 15.18
CA SER A 818 6.02 -6.60 16.24
C SER A 818 4.74 -7.43 16.22
N ASN A 819 3.65 -6.91 15.65
CA ASN A 819 2.35 -7.58 15.60
C ASN A 819 2.28 -8.59 14.45
N ARG A 820 2.95 -9.73 14.62
CA ARG A 820 3.17 -10.76 13.60
C ARG A 820 2.80 -12.18 14.03
N ALA A 821 2.01 -12.33 15.08
CA ALA A 821 1.62 -13.62 15.65
C ALA A 821 0.10 -13.88 15.51
N GLY A 822 -0.33 -15.03 16.03
CA GLY A 822 -1.74 -15.41 16.10
C GLY A 822 -2.42 -15.51 14.74
N PHE A 823 -3.55 -14.82 14.60
CA PHE A 823 -4.33 -14.83 13.35
C PHE A 823 -3.55 -14.26 12.16
N ALA A 824 -2.59 -13.36 12.40
CA ALA A 824 -1.79 -12.73 11.34
C ALA A 824 -0.99 -13.78 10.55
N VAL A 825 -0.41 -14.75 11.26
CA VAL A 825 0.30 -15.88 10.65
C VAL A 825 -0.67 -16.86 10.01
N THR A 826 -1.77 -17.15 10.70
CA THR A 826 -2.72 -18.19 10.28
C THR A 826 -3.44 -17.84 8.99
N PHE A 827 -3.80 -16.57 8.81
CA PHE A 827 -4.50 -16.08 7.61
C PHE A 827 -3.60 -15.29 6.66
N ALA A 828 -2.30 -15.22 6.97
CA ALA A 828 -1.31 -14.51 6.16
C ALA A 828 -1.69 -13.05 5.89
N SER A 829 -2.13 -12.33 6.93
CA SER A 829 -2.29 -10.86 6.86
C SER A 829 -0.93 -10.13 6.90
N ASP A 830 0.19 -10.87 6.98
CA ASP A 830 1.58 -10.43 7.19
C ASP A 830 1.83 -9.82 8.57
N ARG A 831 1.14 -8.72 8.87
CA ARG A 831 1.21 -7.98 10.13
C ARG A 831 -0.18 -7.45 10.53
N VAL A 832 -0.32 -7.02 11.77
CA VAL A 832 -1.52 -6.35 12.28
C VAL A 832 -1.17 -4.92 12.66
N ALA A 833 -1.74 -3.98 11.92
CA ALA A 833 -1.43 -2.56 11.96
C ALA A 833 -2.69 -1.73 11.76
N GLN A 834 -2.63 -0.41 11.90
CA GLN A 834 -3.84 0.42 11.97
C GLN A 834 -3.80 1.63 11.04
N VAL A 835 -4.97 1.91 10.46
CA VAL A 835 -5.30 3.23 9.92
C VAL A 835 -6.06 3.97 11.01
N LEU A 836 -5.62 5.18 11.33
CA LEU A 836 -6.08 5.99 12.45
C LEU A 836 -6.69 7.30 11.96
N ALA A 837 -7.61 7.86 12.74
CA ALA A 837 -8.09 9.24 12.61
C ALA A 837 -7.56 10.06 13.78
N TYR A 838 -6.91 11.18 13.47
CA TYR A 838 -6.38 12.15 14.43
C TYR A 838 -7.11 13.49 14.29
N ARG A 839 -7.57 14.04 15.41
CA ARG A 839 -8.12 15.40 15.49
C ARG A 839 -7.22 16.25 16.39
N PRO A 840 -6.45 17.21 15.83
CA PRO A 840 -5.55 18.04 16.60
C PRO A 840 -6.23 18.85 17.71
N ARG A 841 -5.48 19.12 18.77
CA ARG A 841 -5.84 20.07 19.83
C ARG A 841 -4.58 20.82 20.28
N VAL A 842 -4.21 21.84 19.52
CA VAL A 842 -3.01 22.66 19.75
C VAL A 842 -3.35 24.15 19.98
N PRO A 843 -2.48 24.92 20.68
CA PRO A 843 -2.71 26.33 20.98
C PRO A 843 -2.80 27.28 19.77
#